data_AF-A0A8C9U2P7-F1
#
_entry.id   AF-A0A8C9U2P7-F1
#
_cell.length_a   1.000
_cell.length_b   1.000
_cell.length_c   1.000
_cell.angle_alpha   90.00
_cell.angle_beta   90.00
_cell.angle_gamma   90.00
#
_symmetry.space_group_name_H-M   'P 1'
#
loop_
_entity.id
_entity.type
_entity.pdbx_description
1 polymer ?
#
loop_
_entity_poly.entity_id
_entity_poly.type
_entity_poly.pdbx_seq_one_letter_code
_entity_poly.pdbx_strand_id
1 'polypeptide(L)'
;MNRLCDVLAQCPALSSVHLSGRGITNEVLQVLCSSLSKLRVSRQIVLANSSLTVDGLLALSHSLTTCSGIAGVKARLEEPPEVCVLFERGGETPGEKIVGRVPLLSKKLWLTHCSLHSAHMDRLFQTIAGCPQLTLLDLSNNTFGNNGLKKLLGLLPQLSSIQEINVSNNAVTVEGVLLLAETLRTCAKLKVVDVSHGGEQRIILKFHTSKSQQQVNNPEAPTTMENDLPLFKKLSLQQSCIRPGSMEELCRRLAQCGGLVQLDFSGGSLDRSSVEKLVKHLPGMTRLKVLNLSGNLLGDEGIRHFVNLLPDLHTLATVSLNNNNLTQTGALHLVRAMSVCAQLVAVEVSLGQEDRSVIQFAQSSACDLSQSLSLRECHFGADHLQKLADILVCCPYLGKVHMCCNKLPDELGVLLKALSKVNTLANLKIQNNALTPQVIEALLRDLHCNPRHLEIRVEEPWLKAEVTMNLISSCLNLNPNIQHIRVEETTLSITLGMSDYQGKLCTELSIPGADPVSVYSVQSIGLVDCTLQSQQLEVLRSICQRCPQLLELDLSHNSSGTELEPILSSLLPVLQNLTKLSLDRHVMDDHAAAVLAKMLPGLPKLCIISLSQCSGFTTVGACHLITALSHCHLLEDISLRTLQLQKEAMACLATGLHRMTSVKRLILSKVTMASGSSDKVTLAILPMLESLEQLRGIKVIELDELLMGEQGLLELVKHVPIWTGLRRISLCNNCITDDTGTSLVEALSHCMALEEIILSRNHLGDTSATHLGQVLPSLTHLRVLDLQMNCLQSAGAVSLISAFKDCRSLTDIVLSENQLGPLGIEKLSAALPHLCSLRKLHLVSVGTSDLSNLASSLGNCSYAEDISLAWNGVTDDVAVMLAEVFPLCQRLKRVDLEANSISVRGAKALAASVHCSASVQVIRLWKNPIPREEFQRLSEKEKRLSFSSM
;
A
#
# COMPACT_ATOMS: atom_id res chain seq x y z
N MET A 1 35.87 -42.52 -20.33
CA MET A 1 34.42 -42.40 -20.09
C MET A 1 33.76 -43.72 -19.68
N ASN A 2 33.94 -44.83 -20.40
CA ASN A 2 33.39 -46.15 -20.02
C ASN A 2 33.64 -46.51 -18.55
N ARG A 3 34.90 -46.47 -18.09
CA ARG A 3 35.25 -46.70 -16.67
C ARG A 3 34.54 -45.76 -15.69
N LEU A 4 34.31 -44.50 -16.06
CA LEU A 4 33.58 -43.55 -15.22
C LEU A 4 32.09 -43.92 -15.14
N CYS A 5 31.49 -44.33 -16.25
CA CYS A 5 30.11 -44.80 -16.29
C CYS A 5 29.92 -46.09 -15.47
N ASP A 6 30.89 -47.01 -15.52
CA ASP A 6 30.87 -48.25 -14.73
C ASP A 6 30.98 -47.98 -13.22
N VAL A 7 31.73 -46.96 -12.81
CA VAL A 7 31.83 -46.51 -11.41
C VAL A 7 30.56 -45.79 -10.97
N LEU A 8 30.02 -44.89 -11.79
CA LEU A 8 28.77 -44.18 -11.51
C LEU A 8 27.56 -45.12 -11.45
N ALA A 9 27.57 -46.22 -12.19
CA ALA A 9 26.53 -47.26 -12.15
C ALA A 9 26.53 -48.06 -10.84
N GLN A 10 27.64 -48.09 -10.11
CA GLN A 10 27.75 -48.74 -8.79
C GLN A 10 27.28 -47.82 -7.65
N CYS A 11 27.01 -46.53 -7.91
CA CYS A 11 26.50 -45.61 -6.90
C CYS A 11 24.99 -45.86 -6.64
N PRO A 12 24.56 -46.07 -5.38
CA PRO A 12 23.21 -46.55 -5.08
C PRO A 12 22.08 -45.52 -5.31
N ALA A 13 22.39 -44.21 -5.34
CA ALA A 13 21.47 -43.15 -5.79
C ALA A 13 22.25 -41.85 -6.04
N LEU A 14 22.25 -41.36 -7.28
CA LEU A 14 22.80 -40.05 -7.61
C LEU A 14 21.63 -39.07 -7.82
N SER A 15 21.57 -37.99 -7.04
CA SER A 15 20.54 -36.95 -7.23
C SER A 15 20.87 -36.11 -8.47
N SER A 16 22.12 -35.66 -8.60
CA SER A 16 22.61 -34.81 -9.68
C SER A 16 23.99 -35.22 -10.18
N VAL A 17 24.19 -35.30 -11.50
CA VAL A 17 25.51 -35.59 -12.11
C VAL A 17 25.94 -34.43 -13.00
N HIS A 18 27.03 -33.75 -12.66
CA HIS A 18 27.54 -32.61 -13.44
C HIS A 18 28.80 -33.06 -14.19
N LEU A 19 28.72 -33.14 -15.51
CA LEU A 19 29.85 -33.47 -16.39
C LEU A 19 30.13 -32.25 -17.26
N SER A 20 31.11 -31.45 -16.87
CA SER A 20 31.44 -30.18 -17.55
C SER A 20 32.89 -30.14 -18.02
N GLY A 21 33.13 -29.81 -19.29
CA GLY A 21 34.48 -29.58 -19.82
C GLY A 21 34.62 -29.78 -21.33
N ARG A 22 35.63 -29.11 -21.93
CA ARG A 22 35.90 -29.08 -23.40
C ARG A 22 36.20 -30.46 -24.04
N GLY A 23 36.33 -31.52 -23.25
CA GLY A 23 36.61 -32.89 -23.70
C GLY A 23 35.38 -33.77 -23.92
N ILE A 24 34.15 -33.25 -23.76
CA ILE A 24 32.91 -34.01 -24.01
C ILE A 24 32.54 -33.87 -25.49
N THR A 25 32.99 -34.83 -26.29
CA THR A 25 32.69 -34.96 -27.73
C THR A 25 31.42 -35.79 -27.97
N ASN A 26 30.90 -35.80 -29.22
CA ASN A 26 29.75 -36.63 -29.60
C ASN A 26 29.93 -38.13 -29.27
N GLU A 27 31.14 -38.67 -29.43
CA GLU A 27 31.48 -40.07 -29.12
C GLU A 27 31.37 -40.36 -27.62
N VAL A 28 31.83 -39.42 -26.79
CA VAL A 28 31.71 -39.47 -25.32
C VAL A 28 30.24 -39.41 -24.89
N LEU A 29 29.42 -38.62 -25.59
CA LEU A 29 27.97 -38.57 -25.38
C LEU A 29 27.24 -39.84 -25.79
N GLN A 30 27.60 -40.47 -26.91
CA GLN A 30 27.00 -41.76 -27.29
C GLN A 30 27.28 -42.83 -26.22
N VAL A 31 28.50 -42.85 -25.70
CA VAL A 31 28.90 -43.71 -24.57
C VAL A 31 28.09 -43.37 -23.31
N LEU A 32 27.91 -42.09 -22.99
CA LEU A 32 27.08 -41.64 -21.87
C LEU A 32 25.62 -42.10 -22.08
N CYS A 33 25.02 -41.81 -23.23
CA CYS A 33 23.62 -42.12 -23.57
C CYS A 33 23.33 -43.61 -23.54
N SER A 34 24.25 -44.45 -24.04
CA SER A 34 24.14 -45.92 -23.95
C SER A 34 24.29 -46.45 -22.52
N SER A 35 24.91 -45.68 -21.63
CA SER A 35 25.13 -46.02 -20.22
C SER A 35 24.10 -45.36 -19.27
N LEU A 36 23.34 -44.35 -19.72
CA LEU A 36 22.32 -43.64 -18.92
C LEU A 36 21.23 -44.58 -18.38
N SER A 37 20.87 -45.62 -19.14
CA SER A 37 19.94 -46.66 -18.69
C SER A 37 20.44 -47.48 -17.50
N LYS A 38 21.77 -47.52 -17.29
CA LYS A 38 22.41 -48.22 -16.16
C LYS A 38 22.62 -47.31 -14.94
N LEU A 39 22.50 -45.98 -15.10
CA LEU A 39 22.70 -45.00 -14.04
C LEU A 39 21.39 -44.74 -13.28
N ARG A 40 21.42 -44.84 -11.94
CA ARG A 40 20.28 -44.49 -11.07
C ARG A 40 20.30 -43.00 -10.70
N VAL A 41 20.12 -42.13 -11.69
CA VAL A 41 19.99 -40.68 -11.47
C VAL A 41 18.53 -40.29 -11.23
N SER A 42 18.25 -39.54 -10.15
CA SER A 42 16.87 -39.27 -9.69
C SER A 42 16.39 -37.82 -9.85
N ARG A 43 17.30 -36.84 -10.01
CA ARG A 43 16.94 -35.44 -10.29
C ARG A 43 17.53 -34.98 -11.62
N GLN A 44 18.82 -34.60 -11.70
CA GLN A 44 19.43 -33.88 -12.85
C GLN A 44 20.75 -34.44 -13.41
N ILE A 45 21.00 -34.20 -14.69
CA ILE A 45 22.30 -34.37 -15.35
C ILE A 45 22.64 -33.05 -16.06
N VAL A 46 23.74 -32.41 -15.69
CA VAL A 46 24.21 -31.13 -16.25
C VAL A 46 25.41 -31.37 -17.15
N LEU A 47 25.33 -30.96 -18.42
CA LEU A 47 26.45 -30.94 -19.36
C LEU A 47 26.82 -29.49 -19.64
N ALA A 48 28.00 -29.03 -19.19
CA ALA A 48 28.51 -27.68 -19.43
C ALA A 48 29.79 -27.68 -20.28
N ASN A 49 30.01 -26.66 -21.12
CA ASN A 49 31.25 -26.47 -21.89
C ASN A 49 31.66 -27.65 -22.79
N SER A 50 30.69 -28.31 -23.43
CA SER A 50 30.91 -29.48 -24.29
C SER A 50 30.97 -29.08 -25.77
N SER A 51 31.85 -29.68 -26.58
CA SER A 51 31.99 -29.43 -28.03
C SER A 51 30.92 -30.17 -28.85
N LEU A 52 29.65 -29.96 -28.50
CA LEU A 52 28.53 -30.70 -29.04
C LEU A 52 28.09 -30.17 -30.40
N THR A 53 27.70 -31.09 -31.28
CA THR A 53 27.02 -30.77 -32.54
C THR A 53 25.51 -30.94 -32.41
N VAL A 54 24.71 -30.41 -33.35
CA VAL A 54 23.25 -30.61 -33.41
C VAL A 54 22.89 -32.11 -33.40
N ASP A 55 23.68 -32.97 -34.02
CA ASP A 55 23.46 -34.43 -34.02
C ASP A 55 23.67 -35.05 -32.62
N GLY A 56 24.60 -34.52 -31.83
CA GLY A 56 24.80 -34.91 -30.42
C GLY A 56 23.63 -34.50 -29.53
N LEU A 57 22.99 -33.36 -29.80
CA LEU A 57 21.78 -32.91 -29.10
C LEU A 57 20.56 -33.78 -29.43
N LEU A 58 20.40 -34.17 -30.69
CA LEU A 58 19.31 -35.05 -31.11
C LEU A 58 19.45 -36.43 -30.46
N ALA A 59 20.67 -36.98 -30.35
CA ALA A 59 20.94 -38.22 -29.63
C ALA A 59 20.55 -38.13 -28.13
N LEU A 60 20.85 -37.00 -27.46
CA LEU A 60 20.44 -36.74 -26.07
C LEU A 60 18.92 -36.64 -25.91
N SER A 61 18.23 -35.99 -26.86
CA SER A 61 16.76 -35.90 -26.85
C SER A 61 16.10 -37.27 -27.02
N HIS A 62 16.75 -38.22 -27.69
CA HIS A 62 16.28 -39.60 -27.81
C HIS A 62 16.44 -40.38 -26.50
N SER A 63 17.41 -40.05 -25.65
CA SER A 63 17.52 -40.65 -24.31
C SER A 63 16.39 -40.25 -23.36
N LEU A 64 15.64 -39.17 -23.63
CA LEU A 64 14.43 -38.81 -22.88
C LEU A 64 13.27 -39.79 -23.10
N THR A 65 13.19 -40.45 -24.26
CA THR A 65 12.13 -41.45 -24.52
C THR A 65 12.45 -42.77 -23.84
N THR A 66 13.73 -43.13 -23.72
CA THR A 66 14.19 -44.45 -23.23
C THR A 66 14.45 -44.51 -21.72
N CYS A 67 14.70 -43.38 -21.06
CA CYS A 67 14.96 -43.33 -19.61
C CYS A 67 13.76 -42.78 -18.80
N SER A 68 13.28 -43.55 -17.82
CA SER A 68 12.11 -43.21 -16.99
C SER A 68 12.43 -42.34 -15.76
N GLY A 69 13.64 -42.42 -15.21
CA GLY A 69 14.05 -41.67 -14.01
C GLY A 69 14.45 -40.21 -14.25
N ILE A 70 14.34 -39.74 -15.50
CA ILE A 70 14.96 -38.53 -16.02
C ILE A 70 13.87 -37.48 -16.33
N ALA A 71 13.88 -36.33 -15.65
CA ALA A 71 12.76 -35.38 -15.62
C ALA A 71 12.85 -34.09 -16.50
N GLY A 72 14.02 -33.69 -17.03
CA GLY A 72 14.13 -32.71 -18.14
C GLY A 72 15.52 -32.36 -18.73
N VAL A 73 15.68 -32.26 -20.05
CA VAL A 73 16.98 -31.92 -20.70
C VAL A 73 17.06 -30.42 -21.00
N LYS A 74 18.19 -29.75 -20.76
CA LYS A 74 18.44 -28.37 -21.25
C LYS A 74 19.79 -28.20 -21.98
N ALA A 75 19.82 -27.79 -23.24
CA ALA A 75 21.08 -27.63 -24.00
C ALA A 75 21.22 -26.29 -24.74
N ARG A 76 22.47 -25.84 -24.97
CA ARG A 76 22.88 -24.57 -25.61
C ARG A 76 24.17 -24.76 -26.43
N LEU A 77 24.32 -24.16 -27.63
CA LEU A 77 25.47 -24.37 -28.54
C LEU A 77 26.37 -23.15 -28.83
N GLU A 78 25.92 -21.89 -28.67
CA GLU A 78 26.72 -20.68 -29.05
C GLU A 78 27.21 -19.83 -27.86
N GLU A 79 28.38 -19.18 -28.01
CA GLU A 79 29.06 -18.35 -26.98
C GLU A 79 28.34 -17.00 -26.70
N PRO A 80 28.36 -16.47 -25.45
CA PRO A 80 29.06 -17.02 -24.28
C PRO A 80 28.37 -18.30 -23.75
N PRO A 81 29.11 -19.40 -23.51
CA PRO A 81 28.51 -20.70 -23.29
C PRO A 81 28.42 -21.01 -21.80
N GLU A 82 27.21 -20.97 -21.24
CA GLU A 82 26.87 -21.83 -20.10
C GLU A 82 25.84 -22.83 -20.61
N VAL A 83 26.29 -24.05 -20.90
CA VAL A 83 25.39 -25.17 -21.19
C VAL A 83 24.98 -25.73 -19.83
N CYS A 84 23.69 -25.74 -19.52
CA CYS A 84 23.18 -26.22 -18.25
C CYS A 84 22.02 -27.16 -18.52
N VAL A 85 22.26 -28.47 -18.54
CA VAL A 85 21.23 -29.51 -18.68
C VAL A 85 20.62 -29.77 -17.30
N LEU A 86 19.32 -29.58 -17.11
CA LEU A 86 18.74 -29.56 -15.75
C LEU A 86 17.45 -30.38 -15.75
N PHE A 87 17.52 -31.60 -15.19
CA PHE A 87 16.36 -32.48 -15.08
C PHE A 87 15.72 -32.27 -13.70
N GLU A 88 14.47 -31.84 -13.66
CA GLU A 88 13.85 -31.41 -12.41
C GLU A 88 12.63 -32.28 -12.11
N ARG A 89 12.62 -32.96 -10.96
CA ARG A 89 11.44 -33.66 -10.47
C ARG A 89 10.42 -32.60 -10.06
N GLY A 90 9.26 -32.56 -10.73
CA GLY A 90 8.13 -31.73 -10.31
C GLY A 90 7.81 -31.99 -8.83
N GLY A 91 7.62 -30.91 -8.07
CA GLY A 91 7.63 -30.92 -6.60
C GLY A 91 6.74 -31.98 -5.96
N GLU A 92 7.36 -32.81 -5.12
CA GLU A 92 6.69 -33.51 -4.03
C GLU A 92 6.90 -32.67 -2.77
N THR A 93 5.81 -32.20 -2.19
CA THR A 93 5.74 -31.79 -0.79
C THR A 93 6.10 -32.99 0.09
N PRO A 94 7.04 -32.88 1.04
CA PRO A 94 7.39 -33.99 1.91
C PRO A 94 6.28 -34.19 2.94
N GLY A 95 5.30 -35.04 2.65
CA GLY A 95 4.19 -35.24 3.58
C GLY A 95 3.00 -36.10 3.17
N GLU A 96 3.06 -36.96 2.16
CA GLU A 96 1.97 -37.93 1.92
C GLU A 96 2.51 -39.33 1.61
N LYS A 97 2.27 -40.27 2.52
CA LYS A 97 2.41 -41.71 2.26
C LYS A 97 1.27 -42.13 1.34
N ILE A 98 1.52 -42.21 0.04
CA ILE A 98 0.60 -42.88 -0.89
C ILE A 98 1.12 -44.28 -1.17
N VAL A 99 0.38 -45.27 -0.65
CA VAL A 99 0.52 -46.68 -0.97
C VAL A 99 0.03 -46.89 -2.41
N GLY A 100 0.92 -47.37 -3.29
CA GLY A 100 0.52 -48.12 -4.48
C GLY A 100 0.06 -47.33 -5.72
N ARG A 101 0.88 -46.40 -6.25
CA ARG A 101 1.08 -46.11 -7.69
C ARG A 101 2.13 -45.01 -7.83
N VAL A 102 3.23 -45.29 -8.53
CA VAL A 102 4.30 -44.31 -8.78
C VAL A 102 3.73 -43.13 -9.59
N PRO A 103 3.91 -41.85 -9.19
CA PRO A 103 3.40 -40.71 -9.95
C PRO A 103 4.09 -40.65 -11.31
N LEU A 104 3.33 -40.48 -12.40
CA LEU A 104 3.87 -40.24 -13.74
C LEU A 104 4.67 -38.93 -13.74
N LEU A 105 6.00 -39.03 -13.86
CA LEU A 105 6.91 -37.88 -13.85
C LEU A 105 6.66 -36.96 -15.05
N SER A 106 6.39 -35.67 -14.81
CA SER A 106 6.32 -34.64 -15.86
C SER A 106 7.70 -34.39 -16.46
N LYS A 107 7.82 -34.35 -17.79
CA LYS A 107 9.09 -34.09 -18.50
C LYS A 107 9.15 -32.66 -19.05
N LYS A 108 10.29 -31.98 -18.90
CA LYS A 108 10.54 -30.64 -19.48
C LYS A 108 11.72 -30.69 -20.46
N LEU A 109 11.67 -29.98 -21.59
CA LEU A 109 12.75 -29.97 -22.58
C LEU A 109 13.08 -28.53 -22.99
N TRP A 110 14.35 -28.15 -22.90
CA TRP A 110 14.88 -26.85 -23.32
C TRP A 110 16.01 -27.02 -24.34
N LEU A 111 15.88 -26.42 -25.52
CA LEU A 111 16.86 -26.43 -26.60
C LEU A 111 17.04 -24.99 -27.09
N THR A 112 17.84 -24.21 -26.37
CA THR A 112 17.94 -22.76 -26.58
C THR A 112 19.30 -22.38 -27.15
N HIS A 113 19.37 -21.45 -28.11
CA HIS A 113 20.63 -21.14 -28.84
C HIS A 113 21.33 -22.38 -29.38
N CYS A 114 20.58 -23.28 -30.00
CA CYS A 114 21.06 -24.53 -30.60
C CYS A 114 21.19 -24.44 -32.13
N SER A 115 21.06 -23.24 -32.71
CA SER A 115 21.09 -22.99 -34.16
C SER A 115 20.18 -23.97 -34.93
N LEU A 116 19.00 -24.29 -34.35
CA LEU A 116 18.02 -25.18 -34.96
C LEU A 116 17.30 -24.48 -36.11
N HIS A 117 17.39 -25.07 -37.30
CA HIS A 117 16.73 -24.61 -38.52
C HIS A 117 15.51 -25.46 -38.82
N SER A 118 14.65 -25.01 -39.75
CA SER A 118 13.42 -25.70 -40.15
C SER A 118 13.62 -27.15 -40.62
N ALA A 119 14.82 -27.48 -41.15
CA ALA A 119 15.21 -28.83 -41.57
C ALA A 119 15.46 -29.79 -40.40
N HIS A 120 15.83 -29.28 -39.22
CA HIS A 120 16.10 -30.08 -38.02
C HIS A 120 14.81 -30.42 -37.25
N MET A 121 13.76 -29.64 -37.46
CA MET A 121 12.49 -29.78 -36.72
C MET A 121 11.84 -31.14 -36.93
N ASP A 122 11.83 -31.69 -38.15
CA ASP A 122 11.18 -32.99 -38.43
C ASP A 122 11.83 -34.15 -37.64
N ARG A 123 13.17 -34.16 -37.54
CA ARG A 123 13.92 -35.18 -36.78
C ARG A 123 13.76 -35.01 -35.27
N LEU A 124 13.77 -33.75 -34.80
CA LEU A 124 13.51 -33.43 -33.40
C LEU A 124 12.11 -33.89 -32.99
N PHE A 125 11.13 -33.65 -33.85
CA PHE A 125 9.74 -34.01 -33.66
C PHE A 125 9.48 -35.51 -33.71
N GLN A 126 10.12 -36.25 -34.62
CA GLN A 126 10.09 -37.72 -34.60
C GLN A 126 10.61 -38.29 -33.28
N THR A 127 11.60 -37.61 -32.69
CA THR A 127 12.18 -38.02 -31.40
C THR A 127 11.26 -37.70 -30.22
N ILE A 128 10.64 -36.51 -30.19
CA ILE A 128 9.80 -36.04 -29.07
C ILE A 128 8.37 -36.61 -29.12
N ALA A 129 7.86 -37.00 -30.29
CA ALA A 129 6.51 -37.58 -30.43
C ALA A 129 6.31 -38.83 -29.55
N GLY A 130 7.38 -39.56 -29.21
CA GLY A 130 7.37 -40.69 -28.29
C GLY A 130 7.34 -40.34 -26.79
N CYS A 131 7.26 -39.05 -26.41
CA CYS A 131 7.28 -38.55 -25.03
C CYS A 131 5.94 -37.94 -24.59
N PRO A 132 4.90 -38.73 -24.30
CA PRO A 132 3.58 -38.21 -23.90
C PRO A 132 3.57 -37.51 -22.54
N GLN A 133 4.64 -37.63 -21.75
CA GLN A 133 4.82 -36.99 -20.44
C GLN A 133 5.40 -35.56 -20.54
N LEU A 134 5.70 -35.05 -21.75
CA LEU A 134 6.29 -33.73 -21.92
C LEU A 134 5.28 -32.62 -21.58
N THR A 135 5.60 -31.80 -20.59
CA THR A 135 4.78 -30.68 -20.10
C THR A 135 5.32 -29.32 -20.52
N LEU A 136 6.63 -29.18 -20.78
CA LEU A 136 7.25 -27.93 -21.23
C LEU A 136 8.22 -28.19 -22.39
N LEU A 137 8.12 -27.37 -23.44
CA LEU A 137 9.03 -27.37 -24.58
C LEU A 137 9.54 -25.95 -24.87
N ASP A 138 10.80 -25.68 -24.56
CA ASP A 138 11.47 -24.42 -24.87
C ASP A 138 12.42 -24.62 -26.06
N LEU A 139 12.14 -23.93 -27.16
CA LEU A 139 12.92 -23.87 -28.39
C LEU A 139 13.41 -22.44 -28.65
N SER A 140 13.51 -21.60 -27.61
CA SER A 140 13.82 -20.19 -27.78
C SER A 140 15.21 -19.92 -28.36
N ASN A 141 15.38 -18.81 -29.05
CA ASN A 141 16.66 -18.38 -29.64
C ASN A 141 17.23 -19.40 -30.64
N ASN A 142 16.42 -19.90 -31.58
CA ASN A 142 16.89 -20.64 -32.75
C ASN A 142 16.49 -19.91 -34.05
N THR A 143 16.55 -20.58 -35.20
CA THR A 143 16.41 -19.93 -36.52
C THR A 143 15.46 -20.71 -37.44
N PHE A 144 14.38 -21.31 -36.89
CA PHE A 144 13.48 -22.18 -37.66
C PHE A 144 12.32 -21.46 -38.39
N GLY A 145 12.00 -20.20 -38.05
CA GLY A 145 11.02 -19.35 -38.74
C GLY A 145 9.57 -19.85 -38.75
N ASN A 146 8.69 -19.17 -39.52
CA ASN A 146 7.27 -19.55 -39.66
C ASN A 146 7.07 -21.02 -40.11
N ASN A 147 7.95 -21.53 -40.99
CA ASN A 147 7.86 -22.90 -41.49
C ASN A 147 8.14 -23.94 -40.41
N GLY A 148 9.13 -23.71 -39.54
CA GLY A 148 9.38 -24.56 -38.38
C GLY A 148 8.24 -24.48 -37.36
N LEU A 149 7.67 -23.28 -37.16
CA LEU A 149 6.51 -23.08 -36.28
C LEU A 149 5.27 -23.84 -36.78
N LYS A 150 4.96 -23.79 -38.08
CA LYS A 150 3.85 -24.54 -38.68
C LYS A 150 3.98 -26.05 -38.44
N LYS A 151 5.19 -26.58 -38.54
CA LYS A 151 5.48 -27.99 -38.23
C LYS A 151 5.29 -28.30 -36.74
N LEU A 152 5.73 -27.40 -35.84
CA LEU A 152 5.50 -27.53 -34.40
C LEU A 152 4.00 -27.58 -34.08
N LEU A 153 3.25 -26.65 -34.65
CA LEU A 153 1.80 -26.52 -34.48
C LEU A 153 1.04 -27.78 -34.90
N GLY A 154 1.47 -28.44 -35.98
CA GLY A 154 0.89 -29.72 -36.43
C GLY A 154 1.12 -30.89 -35.45
N LEU A 155 2.11 -30.78 -34.56
CA LEU A 155 2.48 -31.83 -33.61
C LEU A 155 1.90 -31.61 -32.21
N LEU A 156 1.51 -30.38 -31.85
CA LEU A 156 0.91 -30.07 -30.54
C LEU A 156 -0.28 -30.95 -30.16
N PRO A 157 -1.18 -31.36 -31.09
CA PRO A 157 -2.26 -32.29 -30.76
C PRO A 157 -1.77 -33.67 -30.29
N GLN A 158 -0.56 -34.10 -30.69
CA GLN A 158 0.03 -35.38 -30.31
C GLN A 158 0.70 -35.32 -28.92
N LEU A 159 1.05 -34.13 -28.43
CA LEU A 159 1.64 -33.91 -27.11
C LEU A 159 0.54 -33.65 -26.06
N SER A 160 -0.17 -34.70 -25.66
CA SER A 160 -1.38 -34.61 -24.81
C SER A 160 -1.19 -34.00 -23.41
N SER A 161 0.06 -33.85 -22.96
CA SER A 161 0.42 -33.33 -21.64
C SER A 161 1.11 -31.97 -21.70
N ILE A 162 1.32 -31.39 -22.89
CA ILE A 162 2.04 -30.12 -23.04
C ILE A 162 1.23 -28.97 -22.41
N GLN A 163 1.92 -28.20 -21.56
CA GLN A 163 1.36 -27.05 -20.86
C GLN A 163 2.10 -25.77 -21.23
N GLU A 164 3.39 -25.83 -21.54
CA GLU A 164 4.19 -24.63 -21.81
C GLU A 164 5.05 -24.82 -23.07
N ILE A 165 5.01 -23.82 -23.95
CA ILE A 165 5.83 -23.78 -25.17
C ILE A 165 6.53 -22.44 -25.22
N ASN A 166 7.83 -22.43 -25.45
CA ASN A 166 8.57 -21.20 -25.69
C ASN A 166 9.23 -21.30 -27.07
N VAL A 167 8.80 -20.46 -28.01
CA VAL A 167 9.37 -20.33 -29.36
C VAL A 167 9.89 -18.91 -29.59
N SER A 168 10.20 -18.18 -28.52
CA SER A 168 10.77 -16.83 -28.59
C SER A 168 12.06 -16.78 -29.41
N ASN A 169 12.30 -15.65 -30.09
CA ASN A 169 13.52 -15.38 -30.86
C ASN A 169 13.83 -16.45 -31.93
N ASN A 170 12.82 -16.87 -32.70
CA ASN A 170 12.94 -17.88 -33.76
C ASN A 170 12.72 -17.37 -35.19
N ALA A 171 12.84 -16.06 -35.41
CA ALA A 171 12.44 -15.39 -36.65
C ALA A 171 10.96 -15.66 -37.03
N VAL A 172 10.10 -15.81 -36.03
CA VAL A 172 8.63 -15.89 -36.21
C VAL A 172 8.12 -14.48 -36.52
N THR A 173 7.26 -14.37 -37.53
CA THR A 173 6.62 -13.11 -37.97
C THR A 173 5.14 -13.07 -37.53
N VAL A 174 4.44 -11.96 -37.80
CA VAL A 174 3.00 -11.81 -37.53
C VAL A 174 2.14 -12.92 -38.17
N GLU A 175 2.55 -13.43 -39.33
CA GLU A 175 1.88 -14.59 -39.97
C GLU A 175 1.99 -15.86 -39.11
N GLY A 176 3.13 -16.06 -38.43
CA GLY A 176 3.30 -17.11 -37.44
C GLY A 176 2.42 -16.93 -36.19
N VAL A 177 2.17 -15.70 -35.77
CA VAL A 177 1.24 -15.38 -34.66
C VAL A 177 -0.21 -15.67 -35.04
N LEU A 178 -0.60 -15.40 -36.29
CA LEU A 178 -1.93 -15.77 -36.81
C LEU A 178 -2.13 -17.29 -36.85
N LEU A 179 -1.10 -18.03 -37.29
CA LEU A 179 -1.10 -19.51 -37.24
C LEU A 179 -1.22 -20.03 -35.81
N LEU A 180 -0.52 -19.41 -34.85
CA LEU A 180 -0.65 -19.73 -33.42
C LEU A 180 -2.07 -19.48 -32.90
N ALA A 181 -2.65 -18.32 -33.22
CA ALA A 181 -4.01 -17.96 -32.81
C ALA A 181 -5.05 -18.97 -33.31
N GLU A 182 -4.88 -19.53 -34.51
CA GLU A 182 -5.75 -20.58 -35.05
C GLU A 182 -5.68 -21.89 -34.22
N THR A 183 -4.50 -22.25 -33.73
CA THR A 183 -4.29 -23.46 -32.90
C THR A 183 -4.75 -23.31 -31.44
N LEU A 184 -5.06 -22.10 -30.96
CA LEU A 184 -5.62 -21.86 -29.62
C LEU A 184 -7.03 -22.44 -29.43
N ARG A 185 -7.70 -22.76 -30.55
CA ARG A 185 -8.96 -23.49 -30.55
C ARG A 185 -8.76 -24.98 -30.20
N THR A 186 -7.65 -25.57 -30.60
CA THR A 186 -7.43 -27.04 -30.57
C THR A 186 -6.67 -27.52 -29.32
N CYS A 187 -5.88 -26.67 -28.67
CA CYS A 187 -5.05 -27.07 -27.52
C CYS A 187 -5.64 -26.55 -26.19
N ALA A 188 -6.54 -27.33 -25.58
CA ALA A 188 -7.22 -26.94 -24.34
C ALA A 188 -6.32 -26.92 -23.08
N LYS A 189 -5.20 -27.65 -23.07
CA LYS A 189 -4.31 -27.77 -21.88
C LYS A 189 -3.12 -26.81 -21.88
N LEU A 190 -2.92 -26.06 -22.97
CA LEU A 190 -1.78 -25.19 -23.12
C LEU A 190 -1.95 -23.94 -22.24
N LYS A 191 -1.05 -23.82 -21.27
CA LYS A 191 -0.97 -22.72 -20.31
C LYS A 191 -0.08 -21.63 -20.87
N VAL A 192 1.18 -21.81 -21.21
CA VAL A 192 2.03 -20.67 -21.63
C VAL A 192 2.53 -20.86 -23.05
N VAL A 193 2.45 -19.81 -23.88
CA VAL A 193 3.16 -19.76 -25.16
C VAL A 193 4.00 -18.48 -25.24
N ASP A 194 5.32 -18.56 -25.24
CA ASP A 194 6.16 -17.37 -25.42
C ASP A 194 6.67 -17.30 -26.87
N VAL A 195 6.51 -16.14 -27.53
CA VAL A 195 6.79 -15.95 -28.96
C VAL A 195 7.33 -14.54 -29.23
N SER A 196 8.55 -14.23 -28.83
CA SER A 196 9.16 -12.95 -29.24
C SER A 196 9.80 -13.01 -30.63
N HIS A 197 9.86 -11.87 -31.32
CA HIS A 197 10.79 -11.66 -32.42
C HIS A 197 12.15 -11.23 -31.84
N GLY A 198 13.26 -11.62 -32.46
CA GLY A 198 14.63 -11.36 -31.97
C GLY A 198 15.11 -9.90 -32.07
N GLY A 199 14.26 -8.94 -31.70
CA GLY A 199 14.54 -7.50 -31.63
C GLY A 199 13.62 -6.81 -30.61
N GLU A 200 13.53 -5.48 -30.63
CA GLU A 200 12.74 -4.64 -29.70
C GLU A 200 11.20 -4.89 -29.71
N GLN A 201 10.71 -5.91 -30.43
CA GLN A 201 9.29 -6.25 -30.51
C GLN A 201 9.03 -7.64 -29.89
N ARG A 202 8.56 -7.60 -28.63
CA ARG A 202 8.29 -8.79 -27.83
C ARG A 202 6.80 -9.13 -27.83
N ILE A 203 6.41 -10.07 -28.68
CA ILE A 203 5.09 -10.72 -28.60
C ILE A 203 5.10 -11.77 -27.48
N ILE A 204 4.14 -11.75 -26.56
CA ILE A 204 4.09 -12.70 -25.43
C ILE A 204 2.68 -13.32 -25.32
N LEU A 205 2.53 -14.57 -25.76
CA LEU A 205 1.26 -15.33 -25.73
C LEU A 205 1.06 -16.12 -24.41
N LYS A 206 1.00 -15.44 -23.27
CA LYS A 206 0.87 -16.09 -21.95
C LYS A 206 -0.58 -16.49 -21.58
N PHE A 207 -0.99 -17.76 -21.70
CA PHE A 207 -2.23 -18.26 -21.08
C PHE A 207 -1.98 -18.62 -19.58
N HIS A 208 -3.00 -18.58 -18.73
CA HIS A 208 -2.84 -18.88 -17.30
C HIS A 208 -4.04 -19.68 -16.82
N THR A 209 -3.84 -20.89 -16.32
CA THR A 209 -4.91 -21.57 -15.55
C THR A 209 -4.85 -21.12 -14.10
N SER A 210 -5.69 -20.16 -13.72
CA SER A 210 -5.96 -19.88 -12.31
C SER A 210 -7.04 -20.86 -11.82
N LYS A 211 -6.71 -21.63 -10.79
CA LYS A 211 -7.70 -21.93 -9.75
C LYS A 211 -7.83 -20.63 -8.93
N SER A 212 -9.08 -20.20 -8.73
CA SER A 212 -9.53 -19.09 -7.88
C SER A 212 -9.08 -17.66 -8.21
N GLN A 213 -9.96 -16.92 -8.91
CA GLN A 213 -10.40 -15.57 -8.52
C GLN A 213 -11.88 -15.38 -8.91
N GLN A 214 -12.75 -16.02 -8.12
CA GLN A 214 -14.14 -15.63 -7.85
C GLN A 214 -14.59 -16.45 -6.65
N GLN A 215 -14.26 -15.98 -5.45
CA GLN A 215 -15.07 -16.23 -4.27
C GLN A 215 -15.45 -14.87 -3.72
N VAL A 216 -16.48 -14.30 -4.35
CA VAL A 216 -17.44 -13.49 -3.64
C VAL A 216 -18.55 -14.46 -3.26
N ASN A 217 -18.70 -14.67 -1.95
CA ASN A 217 -19.89 -15.08 -1.21
C ASN A 217 -20.88 -16.05 -1.90
N ASN A 218 -20.77 -17.34 -1.60
CA ASN A 218 -21.96 -18.18 -1.34
C ASN A 218 -21.57 -19.49 -0.62
N PRO A 219 -21.97 -19.73 0.64
CA PRO A 219 -21.84 -21.02 1.28
C PRO A 219 -23.17 -21.77 1.12
N GLU A 220 -23.35 -22.51 0.02
CA GLU A 220 -24.30 -23.63 -0.14
C GLU A 220 -24.49 -23.96 -1.64
N ALA A 221 -23.75 -24.95 -2.15
CA ALA A 221 -24.15 -25.75 -3.31
C ALA A 221 -23.37 -27.08 -3.34
N PRO A 222 -23.99 -28.21 -3.76
CA PRO A 222 -23.47 -29.54 -3.51
C PRO A 222 -22.39 -29.98 -4.51
N THR A 223 -21.43 -30.72 -3.99
CA THR A 223 -20.36 -31.44 -4.66
C THR A 223 -20.88 -32.39 -5.74
N THR A 224 -20.80 -32.00 -7.02
CA THR A 224 -20.80 -32.95 -8.14
C THR A 224 -19.90 -32.47 -9.30
N MET A 225 -18.95 -33.35 -9.65
CA MET A 225 -18.13 -33.39 -10.88
C MET A 225 -17.16 -32.24 -11.16
N GLU A 226 -15.97 -32.31 -10.53
CA GLU A 226 -14.74 -31.72 -11.05
C GLU A 226 -14.39 -32.35 -12.42
N ASN A 227 -14.51 -31.62 -13.53
CA ASN A 227 -13.60 -31.78 -14.69
C ASN A 227 -13.66 -30.74 -15.81
N ASP A 228 -14.49 -29.68 -15.78
CA ASP A 228 -14.50 -28.67 -16.85
C ASP A 228 -14.56 -27.21 -16.33
N LEU A 229 -13.54 -26.77 -15.60
CA LEU A 229 -13.34 -25.35 -15.29
C LEU A 229 -12.75 -24.62 -16.52
N PRO A 230 -13.34 -23.50 -16.98
CA PRO A 230 -12.86 -22.81 -18.17
C PRO A 230 -11.50 -22.15 -17.91
N LEU A 231 -10.50 -22.48 -18.74
CA LEU A 231 -9.17 -21.87 -18.68
C LEU A 231 -9.22 -20.36 -18.95
N PHE A 232 -8.61 -19.58 -18.06
CA PHE A 232 -8.37 -18.15 -18.27
C PHE A 232 -7.28 -17.94 -19.32
N LYS A 233 -7.55 -17.14 -20.35
CA LYS A 233 -6.58 -16.84 -21.41
C LYS A 233 -6.23 -15.36 -21.37
N LYS A 234 -4.93 -15.05 -21.30
CA LYS A 234 -4.39 -13.69 -21.46
C LYS A 234 -3.62 -13.64 -22.78
N LEU A 235 -3.80 -12.57 -23.54
CA LEU A 235 -3.03 -12.29 -24.75
C LEU A 235 -2.29 -10.98 -24.55
N SER A 236 -0.97 -10.98 -24.78
CA SER A 236 -0.14 -9.78 -24.73
C SER A 236 0.66 -9.61 -26.01
N LEU A 237 0.36 -8.55 -26.75
CA LEU A 237 0.98 -8.14 -27.99
C LEU A 237 1.64 -6.77 -27.78
N GLN A 238 2.48 -6.69 -26.76
CA GLN A 238 3.20 -5.47 -26.42
C GLN A 238 4.20 -5.13 -27.52
N GLN A 239 4.35 -3.83 -27.83
CA GLN A 239 5.33 -3.31 -28.79
C GLN A 239 5.26 -3.98 -30.17
N SER A 240 4.07 -4.47 -30.54
CA SER A 240 3.86 -5.24 -31.77
C SER A 240 3.26 -4.35 -32.85
N CYS A 241 4.02 -4.04 -33.91
CA CYS A 241 3.49 -3.29 -35.05
C CYS A 241 2.55 -4.15 -35.89
N ILE A 242 1.27 -4.21 -35.51
CA ILE A 242 0.25 -4.96 -36.24
C ILE A 242 -0.33 -4.07 -37.34
N ARG A 243 -0.19 -4.46 -38.60
CA ARG A 243 -0.82 -3.74 -39.71
C ARG A 243 -2.35 -3.82 -39.59
N PRO A 244 -3.10 -2.76 -39.95
CA PRO A 244 -4.57 -2.76 -39.84
C PRO A 244 -5.27 -3.91 -40.59
N GLY A 245 -4.70 -4.40 -41.69
CA GLY A 245 -5.22 -5.56 -42.42
C GLY A 245 -5.11 -6.88 -41.63
N SER A 246 -4.02 -7.05 -40.88
CA SER A 246 -3.78 -8.22 -40.03
C SER A 246 -4.54 -8.13 -38.69
N MET A 247 -4.89 -6.93 -38.25
CA MET A 247 -5.64 -6.69 -37.00
C MET A 247 -7.07 -7.23 -37.07
N GLU A 248 -7.76 -7.04 -38.19
CA GLU A 248 -9.13 -7.54 -38.38
C GLU A 248 -9.16 -9.08 -38.37
N GLU A 249 -8.23 -9.72 -39.08
CA GLU A 249 -8.09 -11.17 -39.07
C GLU A 249 -7.75 -11.70 -37.67
N LEU A 250 -6.81 -11.05 -36.97
CA LEU A 250 -6.44 -11.40 -35.61
C LEU A 250 -7.65 -11.29 -34.66
N CYS A 251 -8.37 -10.16 -34.67
CA CYS A 251 -9.51 -9.94 -33.79
C CYS A 251 -10.67 -10.90 -34.09
N ARG A 252 -10.91 -11.22 -35.36
CA ARG A 252 -11.89 -12.23 -35.78
C ARG A 252 -11.55 -13.61 -35.22
N ARG A 253 -10.28 -14.00 -35.25
CA ARG A 253 -9.81 -15.28 -34.66
C ARG A 253 -9.86 -15.27 -33.14
N LEU A 254 -9.50 -14.15 -32.50
CA LEU A 254 -9.58 -13.97 -31.04
C LEU A 254 -11.01 -13.98 -30.50
N ALA A 255 -11.97 -13.42 -31.24
CA ALA A 255 -13.39 -13.50 -30.90
C ALA A 255 -13.91 -14.95 -30.90
N GLN A 256 -13.27 -15.85 -31.65
CA GLN A 256 -13.59 -17.28 -31.67
C GLN A 256 -12.85 -18.06 -30.56
N CYS A 257 -11.90 -17.43 -29.86
CA CYS A 257 -11.16 -18.06 -28.77
C CYS A 257 -11.99 -18.05 -27.47
N GLY A 258 -12.56 -19.20 -27.11
CA GLY A 258 -13.21 -19.37 -25.80
C GLY A 258 -12.20 -19.18 -24.65
N GLY A 259 -12.54 -18.29 -23.70
CA GLY A 259 -11.81 -18.10 -22.43
C GLY A 259 -10.88 -16.89 -22.32
N LEU A 260 -10.86 -15.97 -23.30
CA LEU A 260 -10.03 -14.76 -23.25
C LEU A 260 -10.55 -13.75 -22.21
N VAL A 261 -9.71 -13.43 -21.21
CA VAL A 261 -10.05 -12.55 -20.08
C VAL A 261 -9.23 -11.26 -20.06
N GLN A 262 -8.00 -11.30 -20.59
CA GLN A 262 -7.16 -10.10 -20.71
C GLN A 262 -6.56 -9.99 -22.10
N LEU A 263 -6.60 -8.79 -22.66
CA LEU A 263 -6.03 -8.45 -23.96
C LEU A 263 -5.16 -7.20 -23.81
N ASP A 264 -3.90 -7.29 -24.21
CA ASP A 264 -2.93 -6.20 -24.14
C ASP A 264 -2.33 -5.96 -25.52
N PHE A 265 -2.55 -4.76 -26.07
CA PHE A 265 -1.98 -4.27 -27.34
C PHE A 265 -1.11 -3.02 -27.10
N SER A 266 -0.52 -2.88 -25.91
CA SER A 266 0.20 -1.66 -25.58
C SER A 266 1.49 -1.48 -26.40
N GLY A 267 1.84 -0.25 -26.78
CA GLY A 267 3.05 0.04 -27.55
C GLY A 267 3.01 -0.41 -29.02
N GLY A 268 1.87 -0.86 -29.53
CA GLY A 268 1.74 -1.46 -30.87
C GLY A 268 1.64 -0.47 -32.04
N SER A 269 1.76 0.84 -31.78
CA SER A 269 1.51 1.90 -32.78
C SER A 269 0.14 1.78 -33.45
N LEU A 270 -0.88 1.29 -32.74
CA LEU A 270 -2.23 1.16 -33.27
C LEU A 270 -2.80 2.55 -33.61
N ASP A 271 -3.23 2.70 -34.85
CA ASP A 271 -3.91 3.90 -35.34
C ASP A 271 -5.44 3.79 -35.20
N ARG A 272 -6.14 4.87 -35.55
CA ARG A 272 -7.61 4.92 -35.57
C ARG A 272 -8.25 3.75 -36.33
N SER A 273 -7.75 3.45 -37.54
CA SER A 273 -8.28 2.37 -38.39
C SER A 273 -8.15 1.00 -37.71
N SER A 274 -7.05 0.77 -36.99
CA SER A 274 -6.83 -0.47 -36.25
C SER A 274 -7.80 -0.64 -35.09
N VAL A 275 -8.16 0.45 -34.41
CA VAL A 275 -9.15 0.40 -33.31
C VAL A 275 -10.58 0.30 -33.79
N GLU A 276 -10.96 0.94 -34.89
CA GLU A 276 -12.27 0.71 -35.50
C GLU A 276 -12.49 -0.78 -35.81
N LYS A 277 -11.45 -1.47 -36.29
CA LYS A 277 -11.48 -2.92 -36.55
C LYS A 277 -11.48 -3.76 -35.27
N LEU A 278 -10.69 -3.39 -34.26
CA LEU A 278 -10.70 -4.06 -32.96
C LEU A 278 -12.10 -3.98 -32.32
N VAL A 279 -12.64 -2.77 -32.29
CA VAL A 279 -13.91 -2.44 -31.65
C VAL A 279 -15.09 -3.15 -32.33
N LYS A 280 -15.05 -3.36 -33.65
CA LYS A 280 -16.04 -4.17 -34.39
C LYS A 280 -16.14 -5.63 -33.90
N HIS A 281 -15.06 -6.19 -33.36
CA HIS A 281 -14.98 -7.59 -32.95
C HIS A 281 -14.90 -7.81 -31.42
N LEU A 282 -14.68 -6.74 -30.64
CA LEU A 282 -14.67 -6.78 -29.17
C LEU A 282 -15.97 -7.33 -28.54
N PRO A 283 -17.18 -7.02 -29.04
CA PRO A 283 -18.42 -7.60 -28.49
C PRO A 283 -18.48 -9.14 -28.57
N GLY A 284 -17.75 -9.75 -29.51
CA GLY A 284 -17.62 -11.20 -29.61
C GLY A 284 -16.73 -11.83 -28.53
N MET A 285 -15.92 -11.03 -27.82
CA MET A 285 -15.02 -11.48 -26.77
C MET A 285 -15.72 -11.46 -25.39
N THR A 286 -16.75 -12.30 -25.24
CA THR A 286 -17.73 -12.25 -24.13
C THR A 286 -17.21 -12.51 -22.71
N ARG A 287 -15.91 -12.70 -22.52
CA ARG A 287 -15.27 -12.92 -21.21
C ARG A 287 -14.16 -11.93 -20.90
N LEU A 288 -13.93 -10.95 -21.77
CA LEU A 288 -12.86 -9.98 -21.63
C LEU A 288 -13.16 -9.03 -20.45
N LYS A 289 -12.25 -8.99 -19.48
CA LYS A 289 -12.33 -8.13 -18.29
C LYS A 289 -11.31 -6.99 -18.30
N VAL A 290 -10.14 -7.21 -18.90
CA VAL A 290 -9.04 -6.22 -18.91
C VAL A 290 -8.58 -5.97 -20.33
N LEU A 291 -8.60 -4.70 -20.76
CA LEU A 291 -8.12 -4.26 -22.06
C LEU A 291 -7.04 -3.18 -21.87
N ASN A 292 -5.81 -3.47 -22.32
CA ASN A 292 -4.73 -2.50 -22.32
C ASN A 292 -4.43 -2.04 -23.75
N LEU A 293 -4.64 -0.75 -24.02
CA LEU A 293 -4.35 -0.08 -25.29
C LEU A 293 -3.33 1.06 -25.10
N SER A 294 -2.54 1.05 -24.02
CA SER A 294 -1.62 2.15 -23.74
C SER A 294 -0.48 2.28 -24.76
N GLY A 295 0.07 3.47 -24.97
CA GLY A 295 1.21 3.67 -25.87
C GLY A 295 0.89 3.46 -27.35
N ASN A 296 -0.30 3.80 -27.80
CA ASN A 296 -0.72 3.74 -29.22
C ASN A 296 -1.02 5.15 -29.78
N LEU A 297 -1.56 5.23 -31.00
CA LEU A 297 -1.80 6.48 -31.73
C LEU A 297 -3.31 6.68 -32.02
N LEU A 298 -4.13 6.51 -30.98
CA LEU A 298 -5.60 6.54 -31.10
C LEU A 298 -6.13 7.95 -31.42
N GLY A 299 -5.60 8.96 -30.73
CA GLY A 299 -6.15 10.31 -30.73
C GLY A 299 -7.58 10.39 -30.19
N ASP A 300 -8.13 11.61 -30.15
CA ASP A 300 -9.43 11.89 -29.55
C ASP A 300 -10.60 11.18 -30.27
N GLU A 301 -10.53 11.14 -31.60
CA GLU A 301 -11.55 10.49 -32.42
C GLU A 301 -11.53 8.97 -32.23
N GLY A 302 -10.36 8.34 -32.08
CA GLY A 302 -10.27 6.90 -31.78
C GLY A 302 -10.94 6.55 -30.45
N ILE A 303 -10.72 7.38 -29.43
CA ILE A 303 -11.39 7.24 -28.13
C ILE A 303 -12.88 7.49 -28.22
N ARG A 304 -13.34 8.48 -28.99
CA ARG A 304 -14.78 8.73 -29.18
C ARG A 304 -15.50 7.51 -29.75
N HIS A 305 -14.92 6.84 -30.75
CA HIS A 305 -15.49 5.62 -31.32
C HIS A 305 -15.48 4.46 -30.31
N PHE A 306 -14.40 4.34 -29.53
CA PHE A 306 -14.31 3.34 -28.46
C PHE A 306 -15.37 3.55 -27.37
N VAL A 307 -15.53 4.79 -26.88
CA VAL A 307 -16.49 5.15 -25.82
C VAL A 307 -17.93 4.87 -26.23
N ASN A 308 -18.30 5.15 -27.48
CA ASN A 308 -19.67 4.91 -27.97
C ASN A 308 -20.09 3.42 -27.92
N LEU A 309 -19.13 2.49 -27.85
CA LEU A 309 -19.38 1.05 -27.85
C LEU A 309 -19.05 0.38 -26.51
N LEU A 310 -18.56 1.13 -25.52
CA LEU A 310 -18.45 0.67 -24.13
C LEU A 310 -19.77 0.14 -23.54
N PRO A 311 -20.97 0.66 -23.88
CA PRO A 311 -22.23 0.13 -23.38
C PRO A 311 -22.46 -1.34 -23.76
N ASP A 312 -21.96 -1.76 -24.92
CA ASP A 312 -22.10 -3.15 -25.44
C ASP A 312 -21.07 -4.12 -24.82
N LEU A 313 -20.07 -3.61 -24.10
CA LEU A 313 -18.97 -4.38 -23.51
C LEU A 313 -19.22 -4.66 -22.02
N HIS A 314 -20.31 -5.37 -21.71
CA HIS A 314 -20.78 -5.60 -20.34
C HIS A 314 -19.81 -6.34 -19.39
N THR A 315 -18.77 -7.00 -19.92
CA THR A 315 -17.81 -7.76 -19.11
C THR A 315 -16.52 -7.01 -18.79
N LEU A 316 -16.32 -5.84 -19.40
CA LEU A 316 -15.06 -5.09 -19.31
C LEU A 316 -15.01 -4.29 -18.01
N ALA A 317 -14.04 -4.63 -17.15
CA ALA A 317 -13.87 -4.01 -15.83
C ALA A 317 -12.79 -2.92 -15.83
N THR A 318 -11.70 -3.13 -16.57
CA THR A 318 -10.53 -2.23 -16.55
C THR A 318 -10.05 -1.92 -17.96
N VAL A 319 -9.86 -0.63 -18.24
CA VAL A 319 -9.29 -0.16 -19.52
C VAL A 319 -8.14 0.81 -19.26
N SER A 320 -6.98 0.52 -19.83
CA SER A 320 -5.81 1.42 -19.79
C SER A 320 -5.62 2.08 -21.15
N LEU A 321 -5.69 3.41 -21.17
CA LEU A 321 -5.58 4.24 -22.38
C LEU A 321 -4.43 5.27 -22.28
N ASN A 322 -3.49 5.07 -21.35
CA ASN A 322 -2.35 5.96 -21.16
C ASN A 322 -1.51 6.10 -22.45
N ASN A 323 -0.94 7.28 -22.69
CA ASN A 323 -0.01 7.56 -23.79
C ASN A 323 -0.59 7.27 -25.17
N ASN A 324 -1.80 7.78 -25.44
CA ASN A 324 -2.52 7.63 -26.72
C ASN A 324 -2.63 8.91 -27.55
N ASN A 325 -1.78 9.90 -27.25
CA ASN A 325 -1.78 11.23 -27.86
C ASN A 325 -3.16 11.92 -27.76
N LEU A 326 -3.74 11.89 -26.55
CA LEU A 326 -5.06 12.45 -26.26
C LEU A 326 -4.95 13.91 -25.84
N THR A 327 -5.93 14.71 -26.28
CA THR A 327 -6.14 16.09 -25.83
C THR A 327 -7.23 16.15 -24.77
N GLN A 328 -7.50 17.35 -24.26
CA GLN A 328 -8.61 17.63 -23.34
C GLN A 328 -9.98 17.25 -23.92
N THR A 329 -10.13 17.18 -25.24
CA THR A 329 -11.39 16.75 -25.87
C THR A 329 -11.59 15.24 -25.76
N GLY A 330 -10.53 14.43 -25.93
CA GLY A 330 -10.56 12.99 -25.69
C GLY A 330 -10.89 12.65 -24.23
N ALA A 331 -10.35 13.43 -23.29
CA ALA A 331 -10.72 13.36 -21.87
C ALA A 331 -12.22 13.54 -21.62
N LEU A 332 -12.85 14.56 -22.21
CA LEU A 332 -14.29 14.82 -22.06
C LEU A 332 -15.13 13.68 -22.61
N HIS A 333 -14.71 13.06 -23.72
CA HIS A 333 -15.38 11.86 -24.23
C HIS A 333 -15.36 10.71 -23.23
N LEU A 334 -14.24 10.52 -22.52
CA LEU A 334 -14.13 9.48 -21.49
C LEU A 334 -14.95 9.78 -20.24
N VAL A 335 -14.98 11.04 -19.77
CA VAL A 335 -15.85 11.42 -18.65
C VAL A 335 -17.32 11.20 -19.01
N ARG A 336 -17.71 11.46 -20.26
CA ARG A 336 -19.05 11.13 -20.76
C ARG A 336 -19.36 9.64 -20.73
N ALA A 337 -18.36 8.75 -20.79
CA ALA A 337 -18.59 7.32 -20.62
C ALA A 337 -19.15 6.97 -19.23
N MET A 338 -18.82 7.77 -18.18
CA MET A 338 -19.34 7.55 -16.82
C MET A 338 -20.86 7.66 -16.73
N SER A 339 -21.48 8.55 -17.52
CA SER A 339 -22.94 8.69 -17.50
C SER A 339 -23.65 7.53 -18.19
N VAL A 340 -22.93 6.72 -18.95
CA VAL A 340 -23.49 5.62 -19.76
C VAL A 340 -23.11 4.23 -19.23
N CYS A 341 -21.97 4.09 -18.54
CA CYS A 341 -21.43 2.79 -18.12
C CYS A 341 -21.31 2.65 -16.59
N ALA A 342 -22.24 1.91 -15.97
CA ALA A 342 -22.23 1.66 -14.52
C ALA A 342 -21.22 0.58 -14.05
N GLN A 343 -20.74 -0.28 -14.97
CA GLN A 343 -19.94 -1.47 -14.64
C GLN A 343 -18.42 -1.25 -14.72
N LEU A 344 -17.99 -0.08 -15.20
CA LEU A 344 -16.59 0.18 -15.47
C LEU A 344 -15.89 0.54 -14.16
N VAL A 345 -15.04 -0.39 -13.69
CA VAL A 345 -14.41 -0.31 -12.36
C VAL A 345 -13.24 0.66 -12.37
N ALA A 346 -12.43 0.65 -13.42
CA ALA A 346 -11.36 1.61 -13.58
C ALA A 346 -11.01 1.93 -15.04
N VAL A 347 -10.94 3.21 -15.37
CA VAL A 347 -10.30 3.71 -16.59
C VAL A 347 -9.17 4.64 -16.15
N GLU A 348 -8.00 4.40 -16.70
CA GLU A 348 -6.81 5.23 -16.48
C GLU A 348 -6.38 5.79 -17.82
N VAL A 349 -6.30 7.13 -17.88
CA VAL A 349 -5.96 7.86 -19.09
C VAL A 349 -4.96 8.94 -18.75
N SER A 350 -3.86 8.99 -19.52
CA SER A 350 -2.95 10.13 -19.52
C SER A 350 -3.17 11.05 -20.73
N LEU A 351 -3.09 12.37 -20.51
CA LEU A 351 -3.16 13.36 -21.59
C LEU A 351 -1.74 13.80 -21.99
N GLY A 352 -1.49 13.88 -23.30
CA GLY A 352 -0.17 14.22 -23.85
C GLY A 352 0.89 13.12 -23.73
N GLN A 353 2.17 13.51 -23.91
CA GLN A 353 3.34 12.62 -23.89
C GLN A 353 4.05 12.54 -22.52
N GLU A 354 3.72 13.43 -21.57
CA GLU A 354 4.50 13.60 -20.34
C GLU A 354 3.97 12.83 -19.11
N ASP A 355 3.00 11.92 -19.22
CA ASP A 355 2.43 11.13 -18.10
C ASP A 355 1.97 11.95 -16.86
N ARG A 356 1.83 13.27 -17.01
CA ARG A 356 1.51 14.21 -15.92
C ARG A 356 0.02 14.35 -15.68
N SER A 357 -0.74 14.48 -16.77
CA SER A 357 -2.18 14.64 -16.72
C SER A 357 -2.83 13.27 -16.57
N VAL A 358 -3.58 13.01 -15.50
CA VAL A 358 -4.24 11.71 -15.26
C VAL A 358 -5.73 11.90 -15.00
N ILE A 359 -6.54 11.15 -15.75
CA ILE A 359 -7.96 10.95 -15.47
C ILE A 359 -8.13 9.53 -14.97
N GLN A 360 -8.55 9.42 -13.71
CA GLN A 360 -8.84 8.15 -13.09
C GLN A 360 -10.31 8.07 -12.73
N PHE A 361 -10.93 6.98 -13.18
CA PHE A 361 -12.23 6.54 -12.73
C PHE A 361 -12.00 5.35 -11.81
N ALA A 362 -12.62 5.36 -10.63
CA ALA A 362 -12.59 4.19 -9.77
C ALA A 362 -13.93 4.04 -9.04
N GLN A 363 -14.49 2.83 -9.06
CA GLN A 363 -15.60 2.48 -8.17
C GLN A 363 -15.04 2.15 -6.78
N SER A 364 -15.54 2.80 -5.73
CA SER A 364 -14.93 2.74 -4.40
C SER A 364 -15.01 1.35 -3.75
N SER A 365 -16.00 0.53 -4.12
CA SER A 365 -16.10 -0.89 -3.73
C SER A 365 -17.14 -1.63 -4.60
N ALA A 366 -17.12 -2.96 -4.62
CA ALA A 366 -18.13 -3.76 -5.34
C ALA A 366 -19.56 -3.62 -4.78
N CYS A 367 -19.71 -3.11 -3.54
CA CYS A 367 -20.99 -2.92 -2.85
C CYS A 367 -21.48 -1.46 -2.87
N ASP A 368 -20.63 -0.51 -3.25
CA ASP A 368 -20.94 0.91 -3.32
C ASP A 368 -20.94 1.35 -4.79
N LEU A 369 -22.07 1.80 -5.30
CA LEU A 369 -22.20 2.28 -6.68
C LEU A 369 -21.51 3.65 -6.88
N SER A 370 -20.93 4.24 -5.84
CA SER A 370 -20.24 5.53 -5.93
C SER A 370 -18.96 5.46 -6.79
N GLN A 371 -18.94 6.28 -7.83
CA GLN A 371 -17.81 6.48 -8.72
C GLN A 371 -16.99 7.68 -8.24
N SER A 372 -15.67 7.54 -8.31
CA SER A 372 -14.71 8.61 -8.07
C SER A 372 -14.11 9.10 -9.38
N LEU A 373 -13.99 10.42 -9.52
CA LEU A 373 -13.34 11.09 -10.63
C LEU A 373 -12.14 11.87 -10.09
N SER A 374 -10.94 11.50 -10.55
CA SER A 374 -9.71 12.25 -10.27
C SER A 374 -9.19 12.91 -11.53
N LEU A 375 -9.01 14.24 -11.50
CA LEU A 375 -8.50 15.07 -12.59
C LEU A 375 -7.20 15.73 -12.13
N ARG A 376 -6.06 15.17 -12.52
CA ARG A 376 -4.74 15.71 -12.18
C ARG A 376 -4.11 16.36 -13.41
N GLU A 377 -3.60 17.59 -13.29
CA GLU A 377 -2.77 18.29 -14.29
C GLU A 377 -3.36 18.28 -15.73
N CYS A 378 -4.68 18.27 -15.88
CA CYS A 378 -5.36 18.16 -17.18
C CYS A 378 -5.38 19.48 -17.98
N HIS A 379 -5.17 20.63 -17.32
CA HIS A 379 -5.12 21.97 -17.93
C HIS A 379 -6.32 22.29 -18.85
N PHE A 380 -7.54 22.13 -18.35
CA PHE A 380 -8.75 22.46 -19.10
C PHE A 380 -8.91 23.98 -19.30
N GLY A 381 -9.16 24.41 -20.55
CA GLY A 381 -9.61 25.78 -20.85
C GLY A 381 -11.10 26.00 -20.57
N ALA A 382 -11.56 27.25 -20.66
CA ALA A 382 -12.93 27.72 -20.39
C ALA A 382 -14.02 26.82 -21.01
N ASP A 383 -13.96 26.62 -22.33
CA ASP A 383 -14.94 25.82 -23.08
C ASP A 383 -14.96 24.35 -22.65
N HIS A 384 -13.81 23.82 -22.21
CA HIS A 384 -13.72 22.44 -21.75
C HIS A 384 -14.33 22.29 -20.35
N LEU A 385 -14.17 23.29 -19.47
CA LEU A 385 -14.77 23.30 -18.14
C LEU A 385 -16.29 23.39 -18.20
N GLN A 386 -16.85 24.21 -19.11
CA GLN A 386 -18.29 24.25 -19.34
C GLN A 386 -18.84 22.89 -19.80
N LYS A 387 -18.18 22.26 -20.78
CA LYS A 387 -18.58 20.92 -21.24
C LYS A 387 -18.45 19.86 -20.15
N LEU A 388 -17.39 19.92 -19.33
CA LEU A 388 -17.22 19.04 -18.18
C LEU A 388 -18.36 19.23 -17.18
N ALA A 389 -18.71 20.47 -16.87
CA ALA A 389 -19.80 20.83 -15.98
C ALA A 389 -21.13 20.22 -16.44
N ASP A 390 -21.44 20.33 -17.74
CA ASP A 390 -22.66 19.77 -18.33
C ASP A 390 -22.68 18.24 -18.24
N ILE A 391 -21.52 17.57 -18.40
CA ILE A 391 -21.42 16.11 -18.29
C ILE A 391 -21.62 15.65 -16.85
N LEU A 392 -20.97 16.29 -15.87
CA LEU A 392 -20.98 15.84 -14.48
C LEU A 392 -22.36 15.92 -13.81
N VAL A 393 -23.18 16.91 -14.19
CA VAL A 393 -24.58 17.01 -13.72
C VAL A 393 -25.40 15.79 -14.15
N CYS A 394 -25.05 15.18 -15.29
CA CYS A 394 -25.73 14.01 -15.83
C CYS A 394 -25.14 12.67 -15.32
N CYS A 395 -24.15 12.67 -14.43
CA CYS A 395 -23.53 11.44 -13.90
C CYS A 395 -24.25 10.96 -12.63
N PRO A 396 -25.10 9.91 -12.69
CA PRO A 396 -25.97 9.51 -11.58
C PRO A 396 -25.24 8.80 -10.43
N TYR A 397 -23.96 8.46 -10.61
CA TYR A 397 -23.18 7.68 -9.65
C TYR A 397 -21.97 8.44 -9.09
N LEU A 398 -21.82 9.73 -9.41
CA LEU A 398 -20.64 10.50 -9.03
C LEU A 398 -20.66 10.83 -7.53
N GLY A 399 -19.80 10.16 -6.75
CA GLY A 399 -19.73 10.32 -5.29
C GLY A 399 -18.54 11.10 -4.79
N LYS A 400 -17.42 11.06 -5.53
CA LYS A 400 -16.16 11.73 -5.13
C LYS A 400 -15.53 12.43 -6.33
N VAL A 401 -15.11 13.68 -6.13
CA VAL A 401 -14.40 14.45 -7.16
C VAL A 401 -13.11 14.99 -6.57
N HIS A 402 -11.99 14.69 -7.21
CA HIS A 402 -10.67 15.20 -6.85
C HIS A 402 -10.08 15.97 -8.03
N MET A 403 -9.74 17.24 -7.81
CA MET A 403 -9.09 18.10 -8.80
C MET A 403 -7.74 18.57 -8.26
N CYS A 404 -6.66 18.27 -8.96
CA CYS A 404 -5.30 18.55 -8.50
C CYS A 404 -4.45 19.22 -9.59
N CYS A 405 -3.75 20.29 -9.24
CA CYS A 405 -2.74 20.94 -10.10
C CYS A 405 -3.25 21.38 -11.48
N ASN A 406 -4.53 21.74 -11.61
CA ASN A 406 -5.01 22.38 -12.83
C ASN A 406 -4.79 23.89 -12.67
N LYS A 407 -4.03 24.53 -13.57
CA LYS A 407 -4.10 25.99 -13.71
C LYS A 407 -5.49 26.32 -14.23
N LEU A 408 -6.41 26.69 -13.34
CA LEU A 408 -7.80 26.95 -13.70
C LEU A 408 -8.02 28.46 -13.86
N PRO A 409 -8.69 28.90 -14.93
CA PRO A 409 -9.10 30.29 -15.09
C PRO A 409 -10.21 30.67 -14.10
N ASP A 410 -10.47 31.98 -13.95
CA ASP A 410 -11.51 32.55 -13.07
C ASP A 410 -12.93 31.96 -13.31
N GLU A 411 -13.14 31.27 -14.42
CA GLU A 411 -14.40 30.67 -14.86
C GLU A 411 -14.72 29.31 -14.19
N LEU A 412 -13.88 28.82 -13.27
CA LEU A 412 -14.14 27.57 -12.52
C LEU A 412 -15.47 27.59 -11.75
N GLY A 413 -15.99 28.78 -11.42
CA GLY A 413 -17.30 28.94 -10.80
C GLY A 413 -18.41 28.19 -11.54
N VAL A 414 -18.31 28.04 -12.86
CA VAL A 414 -19.25 27.26 -13.68
C VAL A 414 -19.23 25.77 -13.29
N LEU A 415 -18.05 25.17 -13.18
CA LEU A 415 -17.89 23.76 -12.84
C LEU A 415 -18.32 23.50 -11.40
N LEU A 416 -17.94 24.38 -10.48
CA LEU A 416 -18.30 24.29 -9.07
C LEU A 416 -19.83 24.43 -8.86
N LYS A 417 -20.47 25.35 -9.59
CA LYS A 417 -21.93 25.50 -9.62
C LYS A 417 -22.65 24.31 -10.24
N ALA A 418 -22.02 23.60 -11.16
CA ALA A 418 -22.56 22.36 -11.68
C ALA A 418 -22.43 21.21 -10.66
N LEU A 419 -21.29 21.11 -9.97
CA LEU A 419 -21.07 20.14 -8.90
C LEU A 419 -22.04 20.34 -7.72
N SER A 420 -22.45 21.57 -7.41
CA SER A 420 -23.45 21.83 -6.37
C SER A 420 -24.84 21.24 -6.69
N LYS A 421 -25.12 20.94 -7.97
CA LYS A 421 -26.35 20.27 -8.40
C LYS A 421 -26.24 18.74 -8.42
N VAL A 422 -25.06 18.18 -8.18
CA VAL A 422 -24.83 16.72 -8.16
C VAL A 422 -25.20 16.17 -6.79
N ASN A 423 -26.44 15.67 -6.67
CA ASN A 423 -27.00 15.19 -5.40
C ASN A 423 -26.31 13.94 -4.81
N THR A 424 -25.46 13.26 -5.60
CA THR A 424 -24.72 12.07 -5.16
C THR A 424 -23.34 12.40 -4.59
N LEU A 425 -22.87 13.64 -4.72
CA LEU A 425 -21.53 14.04 -4.30
C LEU A 425 -21.42 14.07 -2.78
N ALA A 426 -20.49 13.28 -2.23
CA ALA A 426 -20.20 13.21 -0.80
C ALA A 426 -18.83 13.81 -0.44
N ASN A 427 -17.88 13.83 -1.38
CA ASN A 427 -16.53 14.35 -1.15
C ASN A 427 -16.03 15.17 -2.36
N LEU A 428 -15.62 16.40 -2.09
CA LEU A 428 -14.99 17.30 -3.05
C LEU A 428 -13.61 17.71 -2.54
N LYS A 429 -12.55 17.27 -3.23
CA LYS A 429 -11.17 17.66 -2.92
C LYS A 429 -10.61 18.52 -4.05
N ILE A 430 -10.13 19.71 -3.72
CA ILE A 430 -9.50 20.65 -4.65
C ILE A 430 -8.12 21.02 -4.10
N GLN A 431 -7.06 20.74 -4.85
CA GLN A 431 -5.68 20.92 -4.39
C GLN A 431 -4.82 21.64 -5.43
N ASN A 432 -4.18 22.74 -5.05
CA ASN A 432 -3.25 23.50 -5.87
C ASN A 432 -3.83 23.92 -7.23
N ASN A 433 -5.05 24.47 -7.24
CA ASN A 433 -5.70 24.95 -8.46
C ASN A 433 -5.70 26.48 -8.57
N ALA A 434 -5.00 27.18 -7.68
CA ALA A 434 -4.93 28.64 -7.62
C ALA A 434 -6.31 29.30 -7.43
N LEU A 435 -7.18 28.68 -6.62
CA LEU A 435 -8.48 29.25 -6.29
C LEU A 435 -8.34 30.61 -5.59
N THR A 436 -9.30 31.50 -5.78
CA THR A 436 -9.40 32.75 -4.99
C THR A 436 -10.44 32.60 -3.87
N PRO A 437 -10.38 33.40 -2.79
CA PRO A 437 -11.39 33.38 -1.73
C PRO A 437 -12.83 33.57 -2.25
N GLN A 438 -13.00 34.44 -3.24
CA GLN A 438 -14.30 34.74 -3.85
C GLN A 438 -14.93 33.51 -4.54
N VAL A 439 -14.11 32.63 -5.12
CA VAL A 439 -14.58 31.38 -5.74
C VAL A 439 -15.05 30.39 -4.67
N ILE A 440 -14.37 30.31 -3.52
CA ILE A 440 -14.77 29.47 -2.39
C ILE A 440 -16.09 29.97 -1.80
N GLU A 441 -16.22 31.29 -1.61
CA GLU A 441 -17.46 31.92 -1.16
C GLU A 441 -18.63 31.66 -2.12
N ALA A 442 -18.40 31.79 -3.44
CA ALA A 442 -19.41 31.49 -4.45
C ALA A 442 -19.85 30.01 -4.41
N LEU A 443 -18.89 29.08 -4.28
CA LEU A 443 -19.16 27.65 -4.13
C LEU A 443 -20.07 27.38 -2.91
N LEU A 444 -19.74 27.94 -1.75
CA LEU A 444 -20.51 27.70 -0.52
C LEU A 444 -21.91 28.32 -0.58
N ARG A 445 -22.06 29.47 -1.24
CA ARG A 445 -23.36 30.10 -1.52
C ARG A 445 -24.23 29.21 -2.39
N ASP A 446 -23.66 28.63 -3.45
CA ASP A 446 -24.39 27.73 -4.36
C ASP A 446 -24.72 26.36 -3.72
N LEU A 447 -23.98 25.95 -2.67
CA LEU A 447 -24.22 24.73 -1.90
C LEU A 447 -25.22 24.88 -0.75
N HIS A 448 -25.83 26.06 -0.57
CA HIS A 448 -26.75 26.35 0.54
C HIS A 448 -27.95 25.39 0.61
N CYS A 449 -28.44 24.91 -0.53
CA CYS A 449 -29.61 24.02 -0.61
C CYS A 449 -29.26 22.53 -0.75
N ASN A 450 -28.01 22.12 -0.50
CA ASN A 450 -27.61 20.72 -0.67
C ASN A 450 -28.18 19.85 0.47
N PRO A 451 -29.03 18.85 0.20
CA PRO A 451 -29.77 18.13 1.24
C PRO A 451 -28.94 17.05 1.97
N ARG A 452 -27.61 16.99 1.79
CA ARG A 452 -26.77 15.86 2.25
C ARG A 452 -25.42 16.28 2.81
N HIS A 453 -24.83 15.34 3.55
CA HIS A 453 -23.50 15.49 4.13
C HIS A 453 -22.44 15.56 3.03
N LEU A 454 -21.84 16.73 2.86
CA LEU A 454 -20.78 16.99 1.89
C LEU A 454 -19.51 17.43 2.61
N GLU A 455 -18.42 16.72 2.35
CA GLU A 455 -17.07 17.10 2.81
C GLU A 455 -16.33 17.82 1.68
N ILE A 456 -15.89 19.04 1.95
CA ILE A 456 -15.15 19.89 1.03
C ILE A 456 -13.76 20.10 1.61
N ARG A 457 -12.72 19.74 0.86
CA ARG A 457 -11.33 20.03 1.21
C ARG A 457 -10.68 20.87 0.12
N VAL A 458 -10.21 22.05 0.50
CA VAL A 458 -9.50 22.98 -0.36
C VAL A 458 -8.09 23.15 0.19
N GLU A 459 -7.09 22.83 -0.62
CA GLU A 459 -5.67 22.99 -0.28
C GLU A 459 -5.05 23.98 -1.26
N GLU A 460 -4.67 25.16 -0.76
CA GLU A 460 -4.10 26.23 -1.56
C GLU A 460 -2.96 26.94 -0.81
N PRO A 461 -1.84 27.27 -1.48
CA PRO A 461 -0.66 27.83 -0.82
C PRO A 461 -0.89 29.18 -0.09
N TRP A 462 -1.93 29.93 -0.49
CA TRP A 462 -2.27 31.24 0.07
C TRP A 462 -3.20 31.15 1.29
N LEU A 463 -3.78 29.98 1.61
CA LEU A 463 -4.59 29.78 2.82
C LEU A 463 -3.66 29.91 4.04
N LYS A 464 -3.38 31.15 4.41
CA LYS A 464 -2.59 31.58 5.56
C LYS A 464 -3.44 32.55 6.38
N ALA A 465 -3.14 32.63 7.67
CA ALA A 465 -3.73 33.48 8.72
C ALA A 465 -4.68 34.61 8.29
N GLU A 466 -4.17 35.56 7.50
CA GLU A 466 -4.82 36.84 7.22
C GLU A 466 -6.09 36.71 6.39
N VAL A 467 -6.09 35.83 5.39
CA VAL A 467 -7.24 35.62 4.51
C VAL A 467 -8.21 34.61 5.12
N THR A 468 -7.69 33.68 5.92
CA THR A 468 -8.44 32.56 6.50
C THR A 468 -9.62 33.01 7.36
N MET A 469 -9.42 33.94 8.29
CA MET A 469 -10.49 34.33 9.22
C MET A 469 -11.63 35.10 8.55
N ASN A 470 -11.30 35.97 7.59
CA ASN A 470 -12.30 36.67 6.79
C ASN A 470 -13.08 35.70 5.91
N LEU A 471 -12.38 34.71 5.34
CA LEU A 471 -13.01 33.65 4.57
C LEU A 471 -13.94 32.81 5.47
N ILE A 472 -13.51 32.36 6.65
CA ILE A 472 -14.35 31.59 7.59
C ILE A 472 -15.59 32.38 7.99
N SER A 473 -15.44 33.65 8.35
CA SER A 473 -16.58 34.53 8.67
C SER A 473 -17.57 34.60 7.50
N SER A 474 -17.06 34.79 6.28
CA SER A 474 -17.88 34.84 5.08
C SER A 474 -18.55 33.50 4.79
N CYS A 475 -17.83 32.38 4.89
CA CYS A 475 -18.34 31.02 4.73
C CYS A 475 -19.52 30.73 5.67
N LEU A 476 -19.37 31.05 6.96
CA LEU A 476 -20.40 30.83 7.97
C LEU A 476 -21.63 31.71 7.75
N ASN A 477 -21.44 32.96 7.30
CA ASN A 477 -22.56 33.83 6.93
C ASN A 477 -23.28 33.36 5.66
N LEU A 478 -22.57 32.73 4.70
CA LEU A 478 -23.12 32.29 3.42
C LEU A 478 -23.84 30.94 3.51
N ASN A 479 -23.37 30.02 4.35
CA ASN A 479 -23.91 28.68 4.46
C ASN A 479 -24.16 28.28 5.93
N PRO A 480 -25.42 28.34 6.40
CA PRO A 480 -25.77 28.01 7.78
C PRO A 480 -25.68 26.50 8.07
N ASN A 481 -25.59 25.63 7.06
CA ASN A 481 -25.52 24.17 7.24
C ASN A 481 -24.11 23.66 7.60
N ILE A 482 -23.11 24.55 7.70
CA ILE A 482 -21.75 24.17 8.11
C ILE A 482 -21.79 23.62 9.54
N GLN A 483 -21.39 22.35 9.71
CA GLN A 483 -21.27 21.70 11.02
C GLN A 483 -19.83 21.71 11.53
N HIS A 484 -18.86 21.49 10.64
CA HIS A 484 -17.45 21.48 10.99
C HIS A 484 -16.67 22.37 10.02
N ILE A 485 -15.81 23.23 10.56
CA ILE A 485 -14.86 24.02 9.79
C ILE A 485 -13.48 23.92 10.43
N ARG A 486 -12.50 23.42 9.67
CA ARG A 486 -11.13 23.26 10.13
C ARG A 486 -10.18 23.85 9.11
N VAL A 487 -9.26 24.68 9.58
CA VAL A 487 -8.11 25.13 8.80
C VAL A 487 -6.86 24.63 9.48
N GLU A 488 -6.01 23.96 8.71
CA GLU A 488 -4.76 23.36 9.17
C GLU A 488 -3.69 23.65 8.12
N GLU A 489 -2.68 24.45 8.50
CA GLU A 489 -1.66 24.99 7.61
C GLU A 489 -2.26 25.69 6.38
N THR A 490 -2.31 25.00 5.22
CA THR A 490 -2.81 25.49 3.92
C THR A 490 -4.08 24.80 3.45
N THR A 491 -4.70 23.99 4.31
CA THR A 491 -5.88 23.20 3.99
C THR A 491 -7.10 23.70 4.76
N LEU A 492 -8.15 24.09 4.04
CA LEU A 492 -9.48 24.37 4.54
C LEU A 492 -10.37 23.14 4.33
N SER A 493 -10.89 22.59 5.43
CA SER A 493 -11.86 21.50 5.45
C SER A 493 -13.20 21.99 5.98
N ILE A 494 -14.27 21.77 5.22
CA ILE A 494 -15.63 22.17 5.58
C ILE A 494 -16.54 20.94 5.44
N THR A 495 -17.33 20.69 6.46
CA THR A 495 -18.35 19.64 6.46
C THR A 495 -19.73 20.28 6.59
N LEU A 496 -20.58 20.04 5.60
CA LEU A 496 -21.98 20.44 5.60
C LEU A 496 -22.84 19.33 6.20
N GLY A 497 -23.77 19.68 7.08
CA GLY A 497 -24.76 18.77 7.66
C GLY A 497 -25.99 18.60 6.77
N MET A 498 -26.85 17.63 7.10
CA MET A 498 -28.16 17.51 6.45
C MET A 498 -29.03 18.71 6.83
N SER A 499 -29.58 19.40 5.83
CA SER A 499 -30.54 20.48 6.05
C SER A 499 -31.91 19.88 6.40
N ASP A 500 -32.36 20.01 7.64
CA ASP A 500 -33.76 19.72 8.03
C ASP A 500 -34.76 20.78 7.47
N TYR A 501 -34.24 21.81 6.80
CA TYR A 501 -35.02 22.91 6.26
C TYR A 501 -35.61 22.59 4.89
N GLN A 502 -36.87 22.14 4.88
CA GLN A 502 -37.72 22.20 3.70
C GLN A 502 -38.01 23.66 3.34
N GLY A 503 -37.25 24.19 2.38
CA GLY A 503 -37.65 25.25 1.43
C GLY A 503 -38.61 26.34 1.94
N LYS A 504 -38.17 27.21 2.85
CA LYS A 504 -38.77 28.54 3.01
C LYS A 504 -37.69 29.58 2.82
N LEU A 505 -37.82 30.36 1.75
CA LEU A 505 -36.93 31.47 1.42
C LEU A 505 -36.77 32.41 2.62
N CYS A 506 -35.53 32.67 3.02
CA CYS A 506 -35.18 33.90 3.72
C CYS A 506 -35.27 35.08 2.73
N THR A 507 -36.48 35.50 2.34
CA THR A 507 -36.69 36.75 1.59
C THR A 507 -37.67 37.73 2.24
N GLU A 508 -38.22 37.44 3.43
CA GLU A 508 -39.07 38.42 4.13
C GLU A 508 -38.85 38.41 5.64
N LEU A 509 -37.84 39.18 6.08
CA LEU A 509 -37.85 39.80 7.41
C LEU A 509 -37.30 41.22 7.26
N SER A 510 -38.08 42.08 6.59
CA SER A 510 -37.97 43.52 6.78
C SER A 510 -38.61 43.88 8.11
N ILE A 511 -37.79 43.95 9.17
CA ILE A 511 -38.11 44.71 10.37
C ILE A 511 -36.95 45.70 10.57
N PRO A 512 -37.18 47.02 10.43
CA PRO A 512 -36.14 48.00 10.69
C PRO A 512 -35.97 48.15 12.21
N GLY A 513 -34.80 47.78 12.73
CA GLY A 513 -34.37 48.18 14.08
C GLY A 513 -34.19 47.09 15.14
N ALA A 514 -34.20 45.80 14.80
CA ALA A 514 -33.76 44.74 15.72
C ALA A 514 -32.97 43.68 14.94
N ASP A 515 -31.65 43.62 15.17
CA ASP A 515 -30.77 42.59 14.59
C ASP A 515 -31.21 41.19 15.08
N PRO A 516 -31.74 40.31 14.22
CA PRO A 516 -31.89 38.91 14.57
C PRO A 516 -30.51 38.27 14.39
N VAL A 517 -29.78 38.10 15.49
CA VAL A 517 -28.48 37.41 15.50
C VAL A 517 -28.69 36.00 14.93
N SER A 518 -28.28 35.77 13.68
CA SER A 518 -28.31 34.44 13.07
C SER A 518 -27.30 33.56 13.80
N VAL A 519 -27.83 32.64 14.59
CA VAL A 519 -27.09 31.63 15.34
C VAL A 519 -26.61 30.57 14.36
N TYR A 520 -25.31 30.29 14.35
CA TYR A 520 -24.71 29.25 13.51
C TYR A 520 -24.93 27.86 14.14
N SER A 521 -25.17 26.83 13.31
CA SER A 521 -25.28 25.43 13.76
C SER A 521 -23.93 24.69 13.82
N VAL A 522 -22.82 25.44 13.93
CA VAL A 522 -21.47 24.90 13.90
C VAL A 522 -21.17 24.17 15.20
N GLN A 523 -20.68 22.93 15.08
CA GLN A 523 -20.33 22.05 16.18
C GLN A 523 -18.83 22.01 16.44
N SER A 524 -17.98 22.21 15.43
CA SER A 524 -16.52 22.18 15.57
C SER A 524 -15.84 23.28 14.77
N ILE A 525 -14.96 24.03 15.41
CA ILE A 525 -14.08 25.02 14.79
C ILE A 525 -12.63 24.65 15.13
N GLY A 526 -11.83 24.41 14.09
CA GLY A 526 -10.39 24.18 14.23
C GLY A 526 -9.58 25.20 13.44
N LEU A 527 -8.69 25.92 14.11
CA LEU A 527 -7.73 26.84 13.51
C LEU A 527 -6.34 26.42 13.97
N VAL A 528 -5.74 25.48 13.25
CA VAL A 528 -4.45 24.88 13.61
C VAL A 528 -3.35 25.46 12.74
N ASP A 529 -2.29 25.95 13.39
CA ASP A 529 -1.13 26.55 12.72
C ASP A 529 -1.51 27.68 11.74
N CYS A 530 -2.40 28.57 12.22
CA CYS A 530 -2.96 29.66 11.44
C CYS A 530 -2.30 31.00 11.78
N THR A 531 -1.22 31.05 12.57
CA THR A 531 -0.50 32.27 13.01
C THR A 531 -1.41 33.47 13.30
N LEU A 532 -2.45 33.28 14.10
CA LEU A 532 -3.48 34.28 14.37
C LEU A 532 -2.92 35.50 15.14
N GLN A 533 -3.33 36.70 14.74
CA GLN A 533 -3.01 38.00 15.34
C GLN A 533 -4.24 38.63 16.02
N SER A 534 -4.04 39.61 16.91
CA SER A 534 -5.08 40.36 17.64
C SER A 534 -6.36 40.68 16.86
N GLN A 535 -6.25 41.26 15.65
CA GLN A 535 -7.43 41.65 14.86
C GLN A 535 -8.28 40.45 14.41
N GLN A 536 -7.62 39.35 14.04
CA GLN A 536 -8.25 38.10 13.60
C GLN A 536 -8.93 37.39 14.77
N LEU A 537 -8.37 37.56 15.97
CA LEU A 537 -8.91 36.97 17.19
C LEU A 537 -10.21 37.67 17.65
N GLU A 538 -10.39 38.96 17.35
CA GLU A 538 -11.67 39.65 17.56
C GLU A 538 -12.75 39.16 16.57
N VAL A 539 -12.36 38.80 15.34
CA VAL A 539 -13.27 38.16 14.39
C VAL A 539 -13.68 36.76 14.89
N LEU A 540 -12.73 35.97 15.39
CA LEU A 540 -13.02 34.68 16.04
C LEU A 540 -14.00 34.86 17.21
N ARG A 541 -13.81 35.91 18.01
CA ARG A 541 -14.72 36.26 19.10
C ARG A 541 -16.15 36.47 18.62
N SER A 542 -16.33 37.29 17.59
CA SER A 542 -17.63 37.54 16.99
C SER A 542 -18.28 36.26 16.44
N ILE A 543 -17.49 35.40 15.80
CA ILE A 543 -17.96 34.11 15.27
C ILE A 543 -18.42 33.19 16.40
N CYS A 544 -17.58 32.96 17.41
CA CYS A 544 -17.89 32.05 18.51
C CYS A 544 -19.07 32.53 19.36
N GLN A 545 -19.26 33.84 19.52
CA GLN A 545 -20.46 34.40 20.18
C GLN A 545 -21.77 34.02 19.46
N ARG A 546 -21.68 33.77 18.15
CA ARG A 546 -22.80 33.31 17.31
C ARG A 546 -22.88 31.78 17.21
N CYS A 547 -22.02 31.02 17.90
CA CYS A 547 -21.96 29.55 17.91
C CYS A 547 -22.23 28.95 19.31
N PRO A 548 -23.42 29.11 19.92
CA PRO A 548 -23.72 28.56 21.24
C PRO A 548 -23.78 27.02 21.28
N GLN A 549 -23.87 26.35 20.13
CA GLN A 549 -23.86 24.89 20.01
C GLN A 549 -22.45 24.30 19.78
N LEU A 550 -21.40 25.13 19.84
CA LEU A 550 -20.04 24.67 19.62
C LEU A 550 -19.64 23.63 20.67
N LEU A 551 -19.27 22.44 20.21
CA LEU A 551 -18.81 21.32 21.01
C LEU A 551 -17.27 21.27 21.06
N GLU A 552 -16.61 21.61 19.96
CA GLU A 552 -15.16 21.52 19.85
C GLU A 552 -14.54 22.84 19.39
N LEU A 553 -13.49 23.27 20.10
CA LEU A 553 -12.66 24.40 19.72
C LEU A 553 -11.19 23.97 19.77
N ASP A 554 -10.53 24.01 18.62
CA ASP A 554 -9.12 23.67 18.46
C ASP A 554 -8.37 24.89 17.93
N LEU A 555 -7.54 25.51 18.76
CA LEU A 555 -6.71 26.66 18.40
C LEU A 555 -5.23 26.30 18.43
N SER A 556 -4.88 25.02 18.27
CA SER A 556 -3.52 24.53 18.47
C SER A 556 -2.50 25.15 17.49
N HIS A 557 -1.23 25.19 17.87
CA HIS A 557 -0.12 25.69 17.05
C HIS A 557 -0.20 27.17 16.64
N ASN A 558 -0.96 28.01 17.36
CA ASN A 558 -0.94 29.45 17.12
C ASN A 558 0.05 30.14 18.06
N SER A 559 1.08 30.80 17.53
CA SER A 559 2.06 31.55 18.30
C SER A 559 1.53 32.93 18.71
N SER A 560 0.34 33.00 19.32
CA SER A 560 -0.32 34.29 19.63
C SER A 560 0.29 35.04 20.82
N GLY A 561 1.33 34.50 21.47
CA GLY A 561 1.97 35.13 22.63
C GLY A 561 0.96 35.49 23.73
N THR A 562 1.15 36.64 24.38
CA THR A 562 0.26 37.16 25.44
C THR A 562 -1.13 37.57 24.95
N GLU A 563 -1.41 37.53 23.64
CA GLU A 563 -2.70 37.95 23.09
C GLU A 563 -3.82 36.91 23.32
N LEU A 564 -3.49 35.68 23.71
CA LEU A 564 -4.47 34.61 23.96
C LEU A 564 -5.39 34.89 25.16
N GLU A 565 -4.91 35.65 26.15
CA GLU A 565 -5.62 35.95 27.40
C GLU A 565 -6.96 36.70 27.21
N PRO A 566 -7.03 37.87 26.56
CA PRO A 566 -8.29 38.62 26.37
C PRO A 566 -9.34 37.81 25.58
N ILE A 567 -8.88 36.85 24.78
CA ILE A 567 -9.75 36.04 23.94
C ILE A 567 -10.37 34.92 24.77
N LEU A 568 -9.56 34.16 25.52
CA LEU A 568 -10.10 33.09 26.36
C LEU A 568 -11.04 33.62 27.44
N SER A 569 -10.71 34.77 28.04
CA SER A 569 -11.55 35.41 29.06
C SER A 569 -12.90 35.88 28.54
N SER A 570 -12.99 36.26 27.26
CA SER A 570 -14.24 36.70 26.63
C SER A 570 -15.00 35.59 25.90
N LEU A 571 -14.31 34.58 25.39
CA LEU A 571 -14.87 33.45 24.63
C LEU A 571 -15.44 32.35 25.52
N LEU A 572 -14.64 31.82 26.43
CA LEU A 572 -14.98 30.62 27.20
C LEU A 572 -16.30 30.77 27.99
N PRO A 573 -16.63 31.93 28.59
CA PRO A 573 -17.92 32.09 29.27
C PRO A 573 -19.14 31.90 28.36
N VAL A 574 -19.01 32.13 27.05
CA VAL A 574 -20.10 31.98 26.07
C VAL A 574 -20.26 30.53 25.60
N LEU A 575 -19.19 29.74 25.66
CA LEU A 575 -19.13 28.38 25.11
C LEU A 575 -19.54 27.30 26.14
N GLN A 576 -20.75 27.42 26.69
CA GLN A 576 -21.26 26.54 27.75
C GLN A 576 -21.50 25.07 27.33
N ASN A 577 -21.52 24.80 26.02
CA ASN A 577 -21.67 23.45 25.46
C ASN A 577 -20.35 22.79 25.06
N LEU A 578 -19.22 23.46 25.26
CA LEU A 578 -17.91 22.98 24.83
C LEU A 578 -17.55 21.67 25.56
N THR A 579 -17.32 20.61 24.78
CA THR A 579 -16.88 19.30 25.26
C THR A 579 -15.38 19.10 25.06
N LYS A 580 -14.78 19.78 24.08
CA LYS A 580 -13.36 19.68 23.74
C LYS A 580 -12.73 21.05 23.54
N LEU A 581 -11.63 21.30 24.26
CA LEU A 581 -10.78 22.48 24.10
C LEU A 581 -9.32 22.05 23.84
N SER A 582 -8.75 22.47 22.72
CA SER A 582 -7.34 22.21 22.38
C SER A 582 -6.59 23.52 22.20
N LEU A 583 -5.53 23.71 22.98
CA LEU A 583 -4.65 24.87 22.95
C LEU A 583 -3.18 24.41 22.87
N ASP A 584 -2.89 23.37 22.10
CA ASP A 584 -1.53 22.83 22.03
C ASP A 584 -0.54 23.83 21.42
N ARG A 585 0.73 23.80 21.85
CA ARG A 585 1.85 24.62 21.35
C ARG A 585 1.63 26.13 21.43
N HIS A 586 0.90 26.58 22.45
CA HIS A 586 0.76 27.99 22.77
C HIS A 586 1.88 28.50 23.68
N VAL A 587 2.25 29.77 23.52
CA VAL A 587 3.10 30.49 24.47
C VAL A 587 2.20 31.28 25.40
N MET A 588 2.04 30.83 26.64
CA MET A 588 1.19 31.45 27.68
C MET A 588 2.06 31.82 28.87
N ASP A 589 1.97 33.04 29.38
CA ASP A 589 2.61 33.42 30.63
C ASP A 589 1.79 32.97 31.86
N ASP A 590 2.31 33.21 33.08
CA ASP A 590 1.62 32.85 34.33
C ASP A 590 0.25 33.53 34.48
N HIS A 591 0.10 34.72 33.90
CA HIS A 591 -1.14 35.48 33.99
C HIS A 591 -2.21 34.86 33.10
N ALA A 592 -1.88 34.58 31.84
CA ALA A 592 -2.75 33.88 30.89
C ALA A 592 -3.14 32.48 31.42
N ALA A 593 -2.19 31.77 32.04
CA ALA A 593 -2.46 30.49 32.70
C ALA A 593 -3.45 30.64 33.87
N ALA A 594 -3.32 31.67 34.70
CA ALA A 594 -4.25 31.95 35.79
C ALA A 594 -5.66 32.35 35.30
N VAL A 595 -5.74 33.11 34.19
CA VAL A 595 -7.02 33.46 33.56
C VAL A 595 -7.72 32.22 33.01
N LEU A 596 -7.01 31.37 32.27
CA LEU A 596 -7.56 30.10 31.79
C LEU A 596 -8.01 29.22 32.98
N ALA A 597 -7.19 29.12 34.02
CA ALA A 597 -7.52 28.39 35.25
C ALA A 597 -8.81 28.89 35.91
N LYS A 598 -9.06 30.20 35.92
CA LYS A 598 -10.31 30.77 36.45
C LYS A 598 -11.53 30.40 35.61
N MET A 599 -11.36 30.19 34.31
CA MET A 599 -12.46 29.95 33.36
C MET A 599 -12.83 28.48 33.20
N LEU A 600 -11.87 27.56 33.31
CA LEU A 600 -12.09 26.12 33.11
C LEU A 600 -13.22 25.53 33.97
N PRO A 601 -13.34 25.84 35.29
CA PRO A 601 -14.44 25.32 36.11
C PRO A 601 -15.82 25.84 35.69
N GLY A 602 -15.88 26.92 34.90
CA GLY A 602 -17.10 27.49 34.34
C GLY A 602 -17.59 26.80 33.07
N LEU A 603 -16.92 25.74 32.60
CA LEU A 603 -17.31 24.94 31.43
C LEU A 603 -17.92 23.61 31.88
N PRO A 604 -19.26 23.52 32.04
CA PRO A 604 -19.90 22.41 32.74
C PRO A 604 -19.89 21.09 31.96
N LYS A 605 -19.62 21.11 30.65
CA LYS A 605 -19.65 19.93 29.76
C LYS A 605 -18.27 19.53 29.24
N LEU A 606 -17.20 20.16 29.72
CA LEU A 606 -15.85 19.91 29.22
C LEU A 606 -15.39 18.51 29.60
N CYS A 607 -15.15 17.67 28.59
CA CYS A 607 -14.69 16.28 28.73
C CYS A 607 -13.26 16.08 28.24
N ILE A 608 -12.76 16.93 27.35
CA ILE A 608 -11.44 16.81 26.74
C ILE A 608 -10.71 18.16 26.83
N ILE A 609 -9.51 18.14 27.41
CA ILE A 609 -8.60 19.29 27.35
C ILE A 609 -7.21 18.85 26.89
N SER A 610 -6.65 19.61 25.96
CA SER A 610 -5.26 19.46 25.50
C SER A 610 -4.51 20.78 25.61
N LEU A 611 -3.40 20.75 26.35
CA LEU A 611 -2.45 21.84 26.55
C LEU A 611 -1.03 21.35 26.23
N SER A 612 -0.90 20.40 25.30
CA SER A 612 0.37 19.78 24.97
C SER A 612 1.35 20.78 24.38
N GLN A 613 2.60 20.75 24.81
CA GLN A 613 3.70 21.63 24.37
C GLN A 613 3.45 23.12 24.62
N CYS A 614 2.57 23.49 25.55
CA CYS A 614 2.48 24.89 25.97
C CYS A 614 3.74 25.30 26.74
N SER A 615 4.18 26.54 26.53
CA SER A 615 5.39 27.10 27.14
C SER A 615 5.17 28.55 27.57
N GLY A 616 6.10 29.15 28.31
CA GLY A 616 6.05 30.57 28.70
C GLY A 616 5.60 30.82 30.15
N PHE A 617 4.89 29.89 30.78
CA PHE A 617 4.48 29.99 32.17
C PHE A 617 5.51 29.32 33.08
N THR A 618 5.62 29.82 34.30
CA THR A 618 6.45 29.25 35.36
C THR A 618 5.65 28.19 36.15
N THR A 619 6.22 27.71 37.25
CA THR A 619 5.53 26.79 38.16
C THR A 619 4.21 27.32 38.68
N VAL A 620 4.10 28.64 38.87
CA VAL A 620 2.91 29.27 39.42
C VAL A 620 1.73 29.13 38.46
N GLY A 621 1.92 29.45 37.18
CA GLY A 621 0.91 29.26 36.15
C GLY A 621 0.50 27.80 36.00
N ALA A 622 1.46 26.88 36.03
CA ALA A 622 1.18 25.44 35.99
C ALA A 622 0.30 24.98 37.16
N CYS A 623 0.63 25.40 38.40
CA CYS A 623 -0.15 25.09 39.59
C CYS A 623 -1.59 25.62 39.50
N HIS A 624 -1.79 26.83 38.98
CA HIS A 624 -3.13 27.38 38.76
C HIS A 624 -3.95 26.52 37.80
N LEU A 625 -3.38 26.18 36.63
CA LEU A 625 -4.06 25.36 35.63
C LEU A 625 -4.45 24.00 36.20
N ILE A 626 -3.51 23.31 36.84
CA ILE A 626 -3.73 21.98 37.43
C ILE A 626 -4.79 22.04 38.53
N THR A 627 -4.74 23.05 39.39
CA THR A 627 -5.74 23.24 40.44
C THR A 627 -7.12 23.45 39.82
N ALA A 628 -7.24 24.24 38.75
CA ALA A 628 -8.50 24.43 38.05
C ALA A 628 -9.02 23.14 37.40
N LEU A 629 -8.15 22.36 36.76
CA LEU A 629 -8.49 21.07 36.17
C LEU A 629 -9.09 20.11 37.22
N SER A 630 -8.59 20.13 38.45
CA SER A 630 -9.13 19.30 39.54
C SER A 630 -10.59 19.60 39.93
N HIS A 631 -11.12 20.76 39.52
CA HIS A 631 -12.52 21.15 39.72
C HIS A 631 -13.40 20.80 38.51
N CYS A 632 -12.83 20.27 37.42
CA CYS A 632 -13.56 19.86 36.22
C CYS A 632 -13.95 18.38 36.33
N HIS A 633 -15.09 18.10 36.96
CA HIS A 633 -15.49 16.72 37.31
C HIS A 633 -15.86 15.80 36.14
N LEU A 634 -16.19 16.35 34.96
CA LEU A 634 -16.52 15.57 33.76
C LEU A 634 -15.32 15.32 32.84
N LEU A 635 -14.13 15.75 33.24
CA LEU A 635 -12.94 15.64 32.41
C LEU A 635 -12.51 14.18 32.28
N GLU A 636 -12.58 13.65 31.06
CA GLU A 636 -12.25 12.26 30.74
C GLU A 636 -10.88 12.14 30.06
N ASP A 637 -10.46 13.16 29.29
CA ASP A 637 -9.21 13.16 28.53
C ASP A 637 -8.38 14.41 28.84
N ILE A 638 -7.16 14.19 29.31
CA ILE A 638 -6.21 15.21 29.72
C ILE A 638 -4.91 14.98 29.01
N SER A 639 -4.50 15.96 28.20
CA SER A 639 -3.21 15.94 27.53
C SER A 639 -2.35 17.12 27.92
N LEU A 640 -1.25 16.83 28.61
CA LEU A 640 -0.29 17.79 29.16
C LEU A 640 1.14 17.39 28.74
N ARG A 641 1.33 17.02 27.47
CA ARG A 641 2.62 16.56 26.93
C ARG A 641 3.66 17.69 27.00
N THR A 642 4.88 17.43 27.48
CA THR A 642 6.01 18.38 27.54
C THR A 642 5.76 19.73 28.22
N LEU A 643 4.81 19.80 29.16
CA LEU A 643 4.69 20.97 30.02
C LEU A 643 5.89 21.02 30.95
N GLN A 644 6.48 22.21 31.14
CA GLN A 644 7.57 22.41 32.10
C GLN A 644 7.02 22.36 33.54
N LEU A 645 6.69 21.18 34.01
CA LEU A 645 6.21 20.94 35.36
C LEU A 645 7.43 20.76 36.28
N GLN A 646 7.70 21.74 37.16
CA GLN A 646 8.68 21.53 38.23
C GLN A 646 8.02 20.84 39.44
N LYS A 647 8.79 20.60 40.50
CA LYS A 647 8.36 19.83 41.68
C LYS A 647 7.04 20.32 42.30
N GLU A 648 6.85 21.63 42.43
CA GLU A 648 5.66 22.23 43.05
C GLU A 648 4.41 22.00 42.19
N ALA A 649 4.55 22.10 40.86
CA ALA A 649 3.48 21.82 39.91
C ALA A 649 3.11 20.33 39.91
N MET A 650 4.10 19.44 40.04
CA MET A 650 3.86 17.99 40.19
C MET A 650 3.12 17.66 41.50
N ALA A 651 3.44 18.34 42.60
CA ALA A 651 2.70 18.19 43.86
C ALA A 651 1.25 18.67 43.73
N CYS A 652 1.02 19.78 43.00
CA CYS A 652 -0.34 20.23 42.69
C CYS A 652 -1.07 19.23 41.76
N LEU A 653 -0.35 18.58 40.85
CA LEU A 653 -0.93 17.56 39.97
C LEU A 653 -1.36 16.34 40.76
N ALA A 654 -0.51 15.89 41.68
CA ALA A 654 -0.83 14.82 42.61
C ALA A 654 -2.12 15.12 43.39
N THR A 655 -2.21 16.31 44.01
CA THR A 655 -3.42 16.67 44.79
C THR A 655 -4.66 16.84 43.91
N GLY A 656 -4.49 17.32 42.68
CA GLY A 656 -5.56 17.45 41.70
C GLY A 656 -6.11 16.11 41.23
N LEU A 657 -5.24 15.20 40.80
CA LEU A 657 -5.63 13.88 40.24
C LEU A 657 -6.44 13.03 41.22
N HIS A 658 -6.20 13.15 42.53
CA HIS A 658 -7.03 12.49 43.56
C HIS A 658 -8.53 12.81 43.44
N ARG A 659 -8.90 13.97 42.87
CA ARG A 659 -10.29 14.41 42.71
C ARG A 659 -10.88 14.07 41.35
N MET A 660 -10.05 13.62 40.41
CA MET A 660 -10.40 13.52 38.98
C MET A 660 -10.75 12.08 38.59
N THR A 661 -11.75 11.49 39.26
CA THR A 661 -12.10 10.07 39.10
C THR A 661 -12.71 9.71 37.74
N SER A 662 -13.18 10.70 36.97
CA SER A 662 -13.76 10.51 35.64
C SER A 662 -12.72 10.31 34.53
N VAL A 663 -11.43 10.50 34.81
CA VAL A 663 -10.36 10.46 33.81
C VAL A 663 -10.20 9.04 33.25
N LYS A 664 -10.29 8.95 31.92
CA LYS A 664 -10.09 7.73 31.13
C LYS A 664 -8.80 7.78 30.32
N ARG A 665 -8.32 8.99 29.96
CA ARG A 665 -7.08 9.20 29.23
C ARG A 665 -6.24 10.27 29.91
N LEU A 666 -5.01 9.90 30.27
CA LEU A 666 -4.03 10.80 30.88
C LEU A 666 -2.73 10.73 30.09
N ILE A 667 -2.31 11.87 29.53
CA ILE A 667 -1.03 12.02 28.85
C ILE A 667 -0.20 13.07 29.56
N LEU A 668 0.93 12.62 30.09
CA LEU A 668 1.95 13.44 30.73
C LEU A 668 3.29 13.04 30.11
N SER A 669 4.09 14.02 29.69
CA SER A 669 5.45 13.68 29.27
C SER A 669 6.46 14.76 29.61
N LYS A 670 7.73 14.35 29.76
CA LYS A 670 8.89 15.22 29.87
C LYS A 670 8.79 16.26 31.00
N VAL A 671 9.14 15.83 32.21
CA VAL A 671 9.28 16.69 33.38
C VAL A 671 10.70 17.28 33.39
N THR A 672 10.84 18.54 32.96
CA THR A 672 12.12 19.27 33.04
C THR A 672 12.37 19.74 34.47
N MET A 673 13.22 19.02 35.19
CA MET A 673 13.80 19.49 36.45
C MET A 673 15.11 20.24 36.17
N ALA A 674 15.30 21.41 36.77
CA ALA A 674 16.56 22.14 36.72
C ALA A 674 17.66 21.32 37.42
N SER A 675 18.54 20.69 36.63
CA SER A 675 19.82 20.08 37.04
C SER A 675 19.77 19.17 38.28
N GLY A 676 19.02 18.07 38.23
CA GLY A 676 18.98 17.04 39.27
C GLY A 676 19.48 15.68 38.80
N SER A 677 20.04 14.87 39.72
CA SER A 677 20.23 13.43 39.53
C SER A 677 18.87 12.73 39.35
N SER A 678 18.86 11.55 38.71
CA SER A 678 17.67 10.71 38.50
C SER A 678 16.81 10.58 39.77
N ASP A 679 17.43 10.33 40.93
CA ASP A 679 16.74 10.15 42.21
C ASP A 679 15.91 11.36 42.65
N LYS A 680 16.36 12.58 42.33
CA LYS A 680 15.60 13.80 42.68
C LYS A 680 14.36 13.95 41.81
N VAL A 681 14.41 13.48 40.56
CA VAL A 681 13.25 13.48 39.66
C VAL A 681 12.24 12.45 40.15
N THR A 682 12.67 11.24 40.47
CA THR A 682 11.82 10.18 41.05
C THR A 682 11.07 10.66 42.29
N LEU A 683 11.75 11.30 43.26
CA LEU A 683 11.10 11.83 44.46
C LEU A 683 10.06 12.92 44.18
N ALA A 684 10.18 13.66 43.07
CA ALA A 684 9.22 14.72 42.72
C ALA A 684 7.95 14.17 42.08
N ILE A 685 8.03 13.04 41.37
CA ILE A 685 6.89 12.42 40.68
C ILE A 685 6.15 11.38 41.53
N LEU A 686 6.79 10.81 42.56
CA LEU A 686 6.19 9.77 43.40
C LEU A 686 4.79 10.13 43.93
N PRO A 687 4.56 11.33 44.51
CA PRO A 687 3.22 11.71 44.97
C PRO A 687 2.16 11.71 43.87
N MET A 688 2.58 12.03 42.63
CA MET A 688 1.68 12.00 41.46
C MET A 688 1.37 10.55 41.08
N LEU A 689 2.33 9.64 41.13
CA LEU A 689 2.09 8.21 40.84
C LEU A 689 1.19 7.56 41.90
N GLU A 690 1.38 7.88 43.18
CA GLU A 690 0.50 7.45 44.27
C GLU A 690 -0.95 7.90 44.05
N SER A 691 -1.14 9.11 43.51
CA SER A 691 -2.48 9.65 43.25
C SER A 691 -3.28 8.91 42.17
N LEU A 692 -2.62 8.07 41.38
CA LEU A 692 -3.27 7.32 40.29
C LEU A 692 -4.17 6.18 40.79
N GLU A 693 -4.09 5.80 42.07
CA GLU A 693 -4.92 4.75 42.69
C GLU A 693 -6.44 4.99 42.49
N GLN A 694 -6.85 6.25 42.47
CA GLN A 694 -8.27 6.64 42.34
C GLN A 694 -8.78 6.53 40.90
N LEU A 695 -7.89 6.46 39.90
CA LEU A 695 -8.23 6.50 38.48
C LEU A 695 -8.58 5.10 37.95
N ARG A 696 -9.60 4.47 38.52
CA ARG A 696 -10.00 3.08 38.17
C ARG A 696 -10.54 2.93 36.74
N GLY A 697 -11.01 4.04 36.15
CA GLY A 697 -11.60 4.08 34.80
C GLY A 697 -10.60 4.28 33.66
N ILE A 698 -9.29 4.26 33.94
CA ILE A 698 -8.24 4.53 32.94
C ILE A 698 -8.28 3.49 31.80
N LYS A 699 -8.28 4.03 30.58
CA LYS A 699 -8.18 3.30 29.31
C LYS A 699 -6.88 3.61 28.59
N VAL A 700 -6.34 4.82 28.72
CA VAL A 700 -5.11 5.25 28.06
C VAL A 700 -4.24 5.99 29.06
N ILE A 701 -3.01 5.53 29.23
CA ILE A 701 -2.02 6.23 30.05
C ILE A 701 -0.72 6.37 29.27
N GLU A 702 -0.24 7.61 29.13
CA GLU A 702 1.06 7.91 28.50
C GLU A 702 1.87 8.74 29.50
N LEU A 703 2.96 8.18 30.00
CA LEU A 703 3.85 8.78 31.00
C LEU A 703 5.29 8.81 30.45
N ASP A 704 5.49 9.31 29.23
CA ASP A 704 6.77 9.25 28.53
C ASP A 704 7.80 10.25 29.11
N GLU A 705 9.08 9.91 29.11
CA GLU A 705 10.18 10.82 29.50
C GLU A 705 10.03 11.43 30.91
N LEU A 706 9.40 10.71 31.86
CA LEU A 706 9.31 11.16 33.25
C LEU A 706 10.55 10.81 34.07
N LEU A 707 11.45 9.98 33.53
CA LEU A 707 12.65 9.48 34.21
C LEU A 707 12.33 8.93 35.60
N MET A 708 11.26 8.13 35.69
CA MET A 708 10.71 7.74 36.98
C MET A 708 11.63 6.85 37.81
N GLY A 709 12.58 6.18 37.17
CA GLY A 709 13.49 5.26 37.83
C GLY A 709 12.75 4.07 38.43
N GLU A 710 13.49 3.24 39.17
CA GLU A 710 12.96 1.99 39.73
C GLU A 710 11.84 2.22 40.75
N GLN A 711 12.01 3.15 41.70
CA GLN A 711 10.99 3.40 42.73
C GLN A 711 9.68 3.94 42.13
N GLY A 712 9.77 4.86 41.17
CA GLY A 712 8.59 5.38 40.49
C GLY A 712 7.85 4.28 39.73
N LEU A 713 8.58 3.40 39.03
CA LEU A 713 7.93 2.30 38.32
C LEU A 713 7.28 1.30 39.27
N LEU A 714 7.96 0.93 40.37
CA LEU A 714 7.39 0.02 41.37
C LEU A 714 6.10 0.58 41.99
N GLU A 715 6.00 1.90 42.15
CA GLU A 715 4.75 2.53 42.56
C GLU A 715 3.67 2.41 41.48
N LEU A 716 4.00 2.73 40.23
CA LEU A 716 3.05 2.59 39.11
C LEU A 716 2.52 1.15 38.96
N VAL A 717 3.39 0.16 39.11
CA VAL A 717 3.06 -1.27 39.00
C VAL A 717 1.99 -1.72 39.99
N LYS A 718 1.85 -1.06 41.16
CA LYS A 718 0.78 -1.34 42.12
C LYS A 718 -0.61 -1.00 41.57
N HIS A 719 -0.69 -0.01 40.67
CA HIS A 719 -1.94 0.54 40.16
C HIS A 719 -2.38 -0.10 38.85
N VAL A 720 -1.44 -0.56 38.02
CA VAL A 720 -1.71 -1.19 36.71
C VAL A 720 -2.76 -2.32 36.78
N PRO A 721 -2.74 -3.26 37.75
CA PRO A 721 -3.74 -4.33 37.85
C PRO A 721 -5.16 -3.82 38.15
N ILE A 722 -5.30 -2.61 38.71
CA ILE A 722 -6.59 -1.98 39.01
C ILE A 722 -7.25 -1.49 37.71
N TRP A 723 -6.46 -1.11 36.71
CA TRP A 723 -6.93 -0.60 35.42
C TRP A 723 -7.32 -1.72 34.46
N THR A 724 -8.29 -2.53 34.86
CA THR A 724 -8.79 -3.67 34.06
C THR A 724 -9.33 -3.26 32.68
N GLY A 725 -9.71 -1.99 32.51
CA GLY A 725 -10.15 -1.40 31.24
C GLY A 725 -9.05 -0.76 30.39
N LEU A 726 -7.77 -0.89 30.79
CA LEU A 726 -6.62 -0.30 30.12
C LEU A 726 -6.47 -0.86 28.70
N ARG A 727 -6.42 0.03 27.72
CA ARG A 727 -6.26 -0.24 26.28
C ARG A 727 -4.90 0.18 25.75
N ARG A 728 -4.31 1.26 26.27
CA ARG A 728 -2.98 1.72 25.86
C ARG A 728 -2.14 2.13 27.06
N ILE A 729 -0.91 1.64 27.10
CA ILE A 729 0.13 2.11 28.02
C ILE A 729 1.38 2.54 27.24
N SER A 730 1.83 3.77 27.49
CA SER A 730 3.11 4.28 26.96
C SER A 730 3.99 4.75 28.11
N LEU A 731 5.17 4.14 28.23
CA LEU A 731 6.19 4.49 29.22
C LEU A 731 7.55 4.70 28.53
N CYS A 732 7.56 5.37 27.38
CA CYS A 732 8.78 5.58 26.62
C CYS A 732 9.82 6.34 27.44
N ASN A 733 11.09 5.92 27.38
CA ASN A 733 12.21 6.63 27.98
C ASN A 733 12.04 6.97 29.47
N ASN A 734 11.79 5.95 30.29
CA ASN A 734 11.59 6.07 31.75
C ASN A 734 12.66 5.38 32.59
N CYS A 735 13.74 4.93 31.96
CA CYS A 735 14.82 4.18 32.61
C CYS A 735 14.33 2.88 33.28
N ILE A 736 13.34 2.21 32.69
CA ILE A 736 12.85 0.91 33.17
C ILE A 736 13.97 -0.12 32.98
N THR A 737 14.40 -0.76 34.07
CA THR A 737 15.42 -1.82 34.08
C THR A 737 14.83 -3.19 33.77
N ASP A 738 15.67 -4.19 33.55
CA ASP A 738 15.22 -5.57 33.31
C ASP A 738 14.40 -6.12 34.50
N ASP A 739 14.85 -5.93 35.73
CA ASP A 739 14.11 -6.41 36.92
C ASP A 739 12.75 -5.71 37.08
N THR A 740 12.72 -4.37 36.95
CA THR A 740 11.47 -3.61 37.09
C THR A 740 10.53 -3.82 35.90
N GLY A 741 11.08 -4.11 34.73
CA GLY A 741 10.36 -4.52 33.53
C GLY A 741 9.59 -5.82 33.72
N THR A 742 10.18 -6.83 34.38
CA THR A 742 9.47 -8.08 34.70
C THR A 742 8.25 -7.83 35.59
N SER A 743 8.40 -6.98 36.62
CA SER A 743 7.29 -6.60 37.52
C SER A 743 6.17 -5.87 36.77
N LEU A 744 6.54 -4.99 35.83
CA LEU A 744 5.56 -4.31 34.96
C LEU A 744 4.82 -5.29 34.07
N VAL A 745 5.52 -6.22 33.43
CA VAL A 745 4.91 -7.24 32.56
C VAL A 745 3.96 -8.14 33.35
N GLU A 746 4.32 -8.53 34.57
CA GLU A 746 3.45 -9.29 35.46
C GLU A 746 2.18 -8.50 35.82
N ALA A 747 2.29 -7.22 36.14
CA ALA A 747 1.11 -6.39 36.37
C ALA A 747 0.23 -6.24 35.12
N LEU A 748 0.83 -6.07 33.93
CA LEU A 748 0.11 -5.98 32.66
C LEU A 748 -0.66 -7.25 32.31
N SER A 749 -0.26 -8.41 32.85
CA SER A 749 -0.99 -9.67 32.69
C SER A 749 -2.41 -9.65 33.28
N HIS A 750 -2.81 -8.60 34.00
CA HIS A 750 -4.17 -8.40 34.50
C HIS A 750 -5.03 -7.50 33.58
N CYS A 751 -4.42 -6.86 32.57
CA CYS A 751 -5.06 -5.91 31.67
C CYS A 751 -5.50 -6.58 30.35
N MET A 752 -6.56 -7.39 30.39
CA MET A 752 -7.03 -8.19 29.23
C MET A 752 -7.60 -7.37 28.06
N ALA A 753 -7.91 -6.10 28.29
CA ALA A 753 -8.41 -5.17 27.27
C ALA A 753 -7.29 -4.43 26.52
N LEU A 754 -6.02 -4.74 26.81
CA LEU A 754 -4.88 -3.99 26.29
C LEU A 754 -4.72 -4.20 24.77
N GLU A 755 -4.65 -3.09 24.06
CA GLU A 755 -4.49 -2.99 22.61
C GLU A 755 -3.09 -2.50 22.24
N GLU A 756 -2.44 -1.69 23.07
CA GLU A 756 -1.15 -1.09 22.76
C GLU A 756 -0.20 -1.06 23.97
N ILE A 757 1.00 -1.64 23.79
CA ILE A 757 2.12 -1.54 24.72
C ILE A 757 3.26 -0.79 24.02
N ILE A 758 3.64 0.34 24.59
CA ILE A 758 4.74 1.17 24.09
C ILE A 758 5.75 1.38 25.22
N LEU A 759 6.88 0.69 25.13
CA LEU A 759 7.95 0.71 26.15
C LEU A 759 9.29 1.10 25.54
N SER A 760 9.30 1.83 24.42
CA SER A 760 10.53 2.16 23.71
C SER A 760 11.50 3.03 24.52
N ARG A 761 12.80 2.91 24.23
CA ARG A 761 13.90 3.65 24.87
C ARG A 761 14.05 3.36 26.37
N ASN A 762 13.91 2.10 26.78
CA ASN A 762 14.16 1.66 28.15
C ASN A 762 15.32 0.65 28.19
N HIS A 763 15.51 -0.03 29.32
CA HIS A 763 16.56 -1.03 29.56
C HIS A 763 15.95 -2.38 29.96
N LEU A 764 14.88 -2.80 29.29
CA LEU A 764 14.14 -4.03 29.60
C LEU A 764 14.97 -5.30 29.50
N GLY A 765 15.97 -5.41 28.61
CA GLY A 765 16.83 -6.60 28.56
C GLY A 765 16.10 -7.94 28.28
N ASP A 766 16.82 -9.05 28.46
CA ASP A 766 16.37 -10.38 28.03
C ASP A 766 15.37 -11.05 28.97
N THR A 767 15.42 -10.74 30.28
CA THR A 767 14.53 -11.40 31.23
C THR A 767 13.11 -10.86 31.11
N SER A 768 12.94 -9.55 30.95
CA SER A 768 11.66 -8.90 30.67
C SER A 768 11.08 -9.36 29.34
N ALA A 769 11.89 -9.47 28.28
CA ALA A 769 11.43 -9.99 26.99
C ALA A 769 10.94 -11.44 27.09
N THR A 770 11.60 -12.25 27.90
CA THR A 770 11.16 -13.64 28.16
C THR A 770 9.83 -13.68 28.89
N HIS A 771 9.66 -12.89 29.95
CA HIS A 771 8.38 -12.78 30.68
C HIS A 771 7.27 -12.22 29.77
N LEU A 772 7.59 -11.23 28.94
CA LEU A 772 6.63 -10.67 28.00
C LEU A 772 6.19 -11.73 26.99
N GLY A 773 7.10 -12.56 26.48
CA GLY A 773 6.75 -13.73 25.66
C GLY A 773 5.79 -14.70 26.33
N GLN A 774 5.83 -14.84 27.66
CA GLN A 774 4.90 -15.71 28.41
C GLN A 774 3.51 -15.06 28.56
N VAL A 775 3.46 -13.74 28.72
CA VAL A 775 2.21 -12.99 28.95
C VAL A 775 1.49 -12.65 27.65
N LEU A 776 2.22 -12.36 26.57
CA LEU A 776 1.65 -11.91 25.28
C LEU A 776 0.49 -12.76 24.75
N PRO A 777 0.52 -14.11 24.80
CA PRO A 777 -0.60 -14.94 24.33
C PRO A 777 -1.92 -14.71 25.11
N SER A 778 -1.85 -14.21 26.35
CA SER A 778 -3.04 -13.86 27.14
C SER A 778 -3.65 -12.51 26.72
N LEU A 779 -2.84 -11.61 26.17
CA LEU A 779 -3.25 -10.27 25.72
C LEU A 779 -3.87 -10.33 24.33
N THR A 780 -5.00 -11.04 24.22
CA THR A 780 -5.65 -11.38 22.95
C THR A 780 -6.09 -10.18 22.10
N HIS A 781 -6.27 -9.00 22.72
CA HIS A 781 -6.62 -7.76 22.02
C HIS A 781 -5.41 -6.92 21.60
N LEU A 782 -4.17 -7.35 21.89
CA LEU A 782 -2.97 -6.56 21.64
C LEU A 782 -2.71 -6.40 20.14
N ARG A 783 -2.59 -5.16 19.69
CA ARG A 783 -2.39 -4.75 18.30
C ARG A 783 -1.03 -4.12 18.09
N VAL A 784 -0.57 -3.29 19.03
CA VAL A 784 0.69 -2.55 18.91
C VAL A 784 1.65 -2.99 20.01
N LEU A 785 2.84 -3.43 19.61
CA LEU A 785 3.95 -3.70 20.51
C LEU A 785 5.18 -2.92 20.05
N ASP A 786 5.57 -1.92 20.84
CA ASP A 786 6.79 -1.15 20.64
C ASP A 786 7.78 -1.37 21.78
N LEU A 787 8.89 -2.03 21.45
CA LEU A 787 10.04 -2.27 22.31
C LEU A 787 11.32 -1.71 21.68
N GLN A 788 11.25 -0.66 20.85
CA GLN A 788 12.43 -0.05 20.25
C GLN A 788 13.44 0.39 21.33
N MET A 789 14.76 0.24 21.09
CA MET A 789 15.81 0.67 22.02
C MET A 789 15.60 0.13 23.44
N ASN A 790 15.57 -1.20 23.63
CA ASN A 790 15.36 -1.83 24.94
C ASN A 790 16.50 -2.76 25.40
N CYS A 791 17.64 -2.70 24.70
CA CYS A 791 18.79 -3.56 24.97
C CYS A 791 18.45 -5.06 24.88
N LEU A 792 17.44 -5.45 24.10
CA LEU A 792 17.10 -6.86 23.89
C LEU A 792 18.24 -7.54 23.11
N GLN A 793 18.71 -8.68 23.59
CA GLN A 793 19.69 -9.51 22.91
C GLN A 793 19.02 -10.74 22.28
N SER A 794 19.83 -11.59 21.65
CA SER A 794 19.33 -12.72 20.87
C SER A 794 18.51 -13.72 21.69
N ALA A 795 18.83 -13.95 22.97
CA ALA A 795 18.10 -14.92 23.78
C ALA A 795 16.70 -14.39 24.17
N GLY A 796 16.62 -13.16 24.65
CA GLY A 796 15.36 -12.48 24.95
C GLY A 796 14.48 -12.32 23.71
N ALA A 797 15.07 -11.95 22.57
CA ALA A 797 14.37 -11.86 21.29
C ALA A 797 13.74 -13.20 20.87
N VAL A 798 14.50 -14.30 20.94
CA VAL A 798 14.00 -15.64 20.61
C VAL A 798 12.81 -16.03 21.49
N SER A 799 12.91 -15.80 22.80
CA SER A 799 11.82 -16.07 23.75
C SER A 799 10.57 -15.25 23.42
N LEU A 800 10.72 -13.93 23.27
CA LEU A 800 9.62 -13.02 22.95
C LEU A 800 8.92 -13.40 21.64
N ILE A 801 9.69 -13.56 20.56
CA ILE A 801 9.18 -13.79 19.21
C ILE A 801 8.53 -15.17 19.09
N SER A 802 8.97 -16.15 19.88
CA SER A 802 8.36 -17.49 19.90
C SER A 802 6.86 -17.47 20.26
N ALA A 803 6.40 -16.43 20.96
CA ALA A 803 5.00 -16.23 21.33
C ALA A 803 4.16 -15.57 20.23
N PHE A 804 4.78 -14.92 19.23
CA PHE A 804 4.06 -14.18 18.18
C PHE A 804 3.14 -15.06 17.33
N LYS A 805 3.44 -16.37 17.22
CA LYS A 805 2.58 -17.35 16.54
C LYS A 805 1.16 -17.42 17.14
N ASP A 806 1.02 -17.07 18.42
CA ASP A 806 -0.25 -17.10 19.16
C ASP A 806 -0.90 -15.70 19.21
N CYS A 807 -0.21 -14.64 18.77
CA CYS A 807 -0.63 -13.24 18.85
C CYS A 807 -1.22 -12.74 17.51
N ARG A 808 -2.36 -13.29 17.09
CA ARG A 808 -2.94 -13.03 15.74
C ARG A 808 -3.50 -11.62 15.54
N SER A 809 -3.74 -10.88 16.62
CA SER A 809 -4.27 -9.52 16.64
C SER A 809 -3.20 -8.45 16.41
N LEU A 810 -1.91 -8.80 16.51
CA LEU A 810 -0.82 -7.85 16.31
C LEU A 810 -0.84 -7.25 14.89
N THR A 811 -0.92 -5.92 14.84
CA THR A 811 -0.88 -5.12 13.62
C THR A 811 0.44 -4.37 13.49
N ASP A 812 1.07 -3.96 14.58
CA ASP A 812 2.25 -3.12 14.55
C ASP A 812 3.30 -3.69 15.52
N ILE A 813 4.47 -4.06 14.98
CA ILE A 813 5.59 -4.60 15.74
C ILE A 813 6.80 -3.72 15.50
N VAL A 814 7.30 -3.09 16.57
CA VAL A 814 8.49 -2.24 16.55
C VAL A 814 9.52 -2.83 17.50
N LEU A 815 10.58 -3.43 16.94
CA LEU A 815 11.70 -4.02 17.70
C LEU A 815 13.04 -3.35 17.32
N SER A 816 12.97 -2.16 16.73
CA SER A 816 14.13 -1.42 16.24
C SER A 816 15.16 -1.12 17.33
N GLU A 817 16.42 -0.95 16.96
CA GLU A 817 17.54 -0.61 17.84
C GLU A 817 17.69 -1.59 19.02
N ASN A 818 17.60 -2.88 18.71
CA ASN A 818 17.88 -3.99 19.61
C ASN A 818 18.88 -4.97 18.96
N GLN A 819 19.45 -5.89 19.73
CA GLN A 819 20.41 -6.87 19.24
C GLN A 819 19.75 -8.26 19.06
N LEU A 820 18.71 -8.34 18.21
CA LEU A 820 17.94 -9.57 18.00
C LEU A 820 18.81 -10.72 17.44
N GLY A 821 19.81 -10.38 16.63
CA GLY A 821 20.72 -11.35 16.00
C GLY A 821 20.04 -12.28 14.97
N PRO A 822 20.80 -13.15 14.31
CA PRO A 822 20.29 -14.01 13.23
C PRO A 822 19.21 -15.00 13.72
N LEU A 823 19.35 -15.55 14.93
CA LEU A 823 18.38 -16.49 15.50
C LEU A 823 17.03 -15.81 15.82
N GLY A 824 17.06 -14.56 16.31
CA GLY A 824 15.84 -13.79 16.55
C GLY A 824 15.07 -13.54 15.25
N ILE A 825 15.80 -13.19 14.17
CA ILE A 825 15.21 -12.99 12.84
C ILE A 825 14.69 -14.30 12.22
N GLU A 826 15.38 -15.42 12.42
CA GLU A 826 14.90 -16.73 11.99
C GLU A 826 13.54 -17.07 12.66
N LYS A 827 13.42 -16.84 13.97
CA LYS A 827 12.15 -17.03 14.69
C LYS A 827 11.06 -16.08 14.21
N LEU A 828 11.42 -14.82 13.91
CA LEU A 828 10.46 -13.85 13.40
C LEU A 828 9.93 -14.27 12.03
N SER A 829 10.83 -14.71 11.15
CA SER A 829 10.49 -15.23 9.82
C SER A 829 9.50 -16.39 9.91
N ALA A 830 9.71 -17.30 10.87
CA ALA A 830 8.80 -18.42 11.13
C ALA A 830 7.45 -17.99 11.75
N ALA A 831 7.40 -16.86 12.46
CA ALA A 831 6.19 -16.34 13.07
C ALA A 831 5.32 -15.49 12.10
N LEU A 832 5.92 -14.83 11.11
CA LEU A 832 5.23 -13.96 10.14
C LEU A 832 3.99 -14.60 9.47
N PRO A 833 4.00 -15.88 9.04
CA PRO A 833 2.82 -16.53 8.46
C PRO A 833 1.60 -16.61 9.40
N HIS A 834 1.81 -16.50 10.71
CA HIS A 834 0.74 -16.53 11.71
C HIS A 834 0.19 -15.12 12.05
N LEU A 835 0.95 -14.07 11.72
CA LEU A 835 0.60 -12.67 11.96
C LEU A 835 -0.28 -12.12 10.84
N CYS A 836 -1.47 -12.68 10.69
CA CYS A 836 -2.39 -12.37 9.58
C CYS A 836 -2.88 -10.91 9.56
N SER A 837 -2.75 -10.19 10.67
CA SER A 837 -3.21 -8.80 10.83
C SER A 837 -2.07 -7.77 10.71
N LEU A 838 -0.83 -8.22 10.50
CA LEU A 838 0.36 -7.37 10.53
C LEU A 838 0.30 -6.31 9.42
N ARG A 839 0.43 -5.04 9.83
CA ARG A 839 0.47 -3.84 8.99
C ARG A 839 1.83 -3.16 9.04
N LYS A 840 2.45 -3.06 10.22
CA LYS A 840 3.75 -2.41 10.39
C LYS A 840 4.78 -3.33 11.03
N LEU A 841 5.96 -3.39 10.45
CA LEU A 841 7.10 -4.12 11.00
C LEU A 841 8.36 -3.25 10.91
N HIS A 842 8.81 -2.74 12.05
CA HIS A 842 9.98 -1.87 12.14
C HIS A 842 11.12 -2.58 12.86
N LEU A 843 12.17 -2.88 12.11
CA LEU A 843 13.37 -3.61 12.51
C LEU A 843 14.61 -2.81 12.11
N VAL A 844 14.70 -1.54 12.47
CA VAL A 844 15.89 -0.71 12.20
C VAL A 844 17.01 -1.14 13.14
N SER A 845 18.24 -1.35 12.66
CA SER A 845 19.39 -1.71 13.51
C SER A 845 19.12 -2.86 14.49
N VAL A 846 18.78 -4.04 13.98
CA VAL A 846 18.47 -5.27 14.76
C VAL A 846 19.68 -6.18 15.02
N GLY A 847 20.87 -5.72 14.64
CA GLY A 847 22.12 -6.41 14.96
C GLY A 847 22.49 -7.59 14.07
N THR A 848 21.83 -7.74 12.90
CA THR A 848 22.18 -8.72 11.86
C THR A 848 21.86 -8.17 10.47
N SER A 849 22.70 -8.50 9.48
CA SER A 849 22.47 -8.20 8.07
C SER A 849 21.74 -9.31 7.31
N ASP A 850 21.72 -10.53 7.87
CA ASP A 850 21.01 -11.65 7.26
C ASP A 850 19.51 -11.58 7.55
N LEU A 851 18.81 -10.84 6.69
CA LEU A 851 17.35 -10.69 6.70
C LEU A 851 16.69 -11.46 5.55
N SER A 852 17.41 -12.42 4.96
CA SER A 852 16.98 -13.19 3.78
C SER A 852 15.69 -13.97 4.04
N ASN A 853 15.65 -14.69 5.16
CA ASN A 853 14.48 -15.47 5.59
C ASN A 853 13.29 -14.57 5.92
N LEU A 854 13.57 -13.38 6.44
CA LEU A 854 12.53 -12.40 6.74
C LEU A 854 11.93 -11.86 5.44
N ALA A 855 12.78 -11.43 4.50
CA ALA A 855 12.37 -10.90 3.21
C ALA A 855 11.48 -11.88 2.44
N SER A 856 11.86 -13.16 2.38
CA SER A 856 11.04 -14.20 1.74
C SER A 856 9.71 -14.44 2.47
N SER A 857 9.72 -14.41 3.80
CA SER A 857 8.53 -14.66 4.62
C SER A 857 7.52 -13.50 4.61
N LEU A 858 7.95 -12.26 4.29
CA LEU A 858 7.06 -11.10 4.15
C LEU A 858 5.98 -11.31 3.08
N GLY A 859 6.20 -12.18 2.10
CA GLY A 859 5.19 -12.51 1.09
C GLY A 859 3.92 -13.15 1.65
N ASN A 860 3.98 -13.66 2.88
CA ASN A 860 2.83 -14.20 3.60
C ASN A 860 2.00 -13.12 4.32
N CYS A 861 2.55 -11.91 4.51
CA CYS A 861 1.90 -10.81 5.22
C CYS A 861 1.13 -9.91 4.26
N SER A 862 -0.01 -10.38 3.77
CA SER A 862 -0.84 -9.66 2.78
C SER A 862 -1.37 -8.29 3.23
N TYR A 863 -1.40 -8.04 4.54
CA TYR A 863 -1.86 -6.79 5.14
C TYR A 863 -0.73 -5.81 5.46
N ALA A 864 0.54 -6.17 5.22
CA ALA A 864 1.67 -5.30 5.49
C ALA A 864 1.59 -4.03 4.66
N GLU A 865 1.73 -2.87 5.31
CA GLU A 865 1.68 -1.53 4.73
C GLU A 865 3.01 -0.80 4.87
N ASP A 866 3.73 -0.98 5.98
CA ASP A 866 4.97 -0.27 6.30
C ASP A 866 6.03 -1.23 6.86
N ILE A 867 7.12 -1.41 6.13
CA ILE A 867 8.23 -2.27 6.51
C ILE A 867 9.50 -1.43 6.59
N SER A 868 10.14 -1.39 7.76
CA SER A 868 11.39 -0.68 7.95
C SER A 868 12.51 -1.64 8.34
N LEU A 869 13.53 -1.74 7.48
CA LEU A 869 14.75 -2.54 7.66
C LEU A 869 16.00 -1.65 7.55
N ALA A 870 15.88 -0.37 7.88
CA ALA A 870 16.98 0.58 7.82
C ALA A 870 18.13 0.22 8.78
N TRP A 871 19.34 0.69 8.51
CA TRP A 871 20.50 0.53 9.40
C TRP A 871 20.85 -0.92 9.80
N ASN A 872 20.61 -1.90 8.93
CA ASN A 872 20.93 -3.32 9.20
C ASN A 872 22.12 -3.86 8.40
N GLY A 873 22.70 -3.06 7.51
CA GLY A 873 23.70 -3.56 6.56
C GLY A 873 23.11 -4.54 5.54
N VAL A 874 21.84 -4.35 5.18
CA VAL A 874 21.16 -5.16 4.15
C VAL A 874 21.94 -5.11 2.84
N THR A 875 22.21 -6.28 2.24
CA THR A 875 22.94 -6.42 0.97
C THR A 875 21.99 -6.50 -0.23
N ASP A 876 22.56 -6.51 -1.44
CA ASP A 876 21.79 -6.65 -2.68
C ASP A 876 20.93 -7.92 -2.73
N ASP A 877 21.33 -9.01 -2.08
CA ASP A 877 20.62 -10.30 -2.17
C ASP A 877 19.26 -10.22 -1.45
N VAL A 878 19.23 -9.56 -0.29
CA VAL A 878 17.98 -9.29 0.44
C VAL A 878 17.13 -8.29 -0.34
N ALA A 879 17.73 -7.27 -0.96
CA ALA A 879 17.01 -6.32 -1.81
C ALA A 879 16.35 -7.01 -3.03
N VAL A 880 17.03 -7.99 -3.63
CA VAL A 880 16.48 -8.81 -4.72
C VAL A 880 15.33 -9.69 -4.21
N MET A 881 15.47 -10.33 -3.05
CA MET A 881 14.37 -11.11 -2.46
C MET A 881 13.15 -10.26 -2.13
N LEU A 882 13.34 -9.07 -1.57
CA LEU A 882 12.24 -8.12 -1.36
C LEU A 882 11.57 -7.76 -2.69
N ALA A 883 12.36 -7.52 -3.74
CA ALA A 883 11.83 -7.23 -5.07
C ALA A 883 10.99 -8.38 -5.65
N GLU A 884 11.35 -9.64 -5.39
CA GLU A 884 10.57 -10.83 -5.79
C GLU A 884 9.26 -10.95 -5.00
N VAL A 885 9.22 -10.45 -3.78
CA VAL A 885 8.09 -10.58 -2.85
C VAL A 885 7.09 -9.42 -2.96
N PHE A 886 7.52 -8.23 -3.38
CA PHE A 886 6.62 -7.07 -3.53
C PHE A 886 5.33 -7.33 -4.33
N PRO A 887 5.32 -8.14 -5.40
CA PRO A 887 4.07 -8.44 -6.12
C PRO A 887 3.04 -9.21 -5.27
N LEU A 888 3.49 -9.90 -4.21
CA LEU A 888 2.63 -10.62 -3.27
C LEU A 888 2.03 -9.68 -2.21
N CYS A 889 2.72 -8.59 -1.88
CA CYS A 889 2.34 -7.65 -0.83
C CYS A 889 1.39 -6.54 -1.37
N GLN A 890 0.11 -6.87 -1.52
CA GLN A 890 -0.90 -6.01 -2.16
C GLN A 890 -1.20 -4.68 -1.46
N ARG A 891 -0.79 -4.53 -0.20
CA ARG A 891 -1.05 -3.32 0.62
C ARG A 891 0.21 -2.58 1.02
N LEU A 892 1.39 -3.07 0.62
CA LEU A 892 2.66 -2.50 1.01
C LEU A 892 2.80 -1.12 0.37
N LYS A 893 2.86 -0.07 1.19
CA LYS A 893 2.96 1.33 0.78
C LYS A 893 4.38 1.86 0.95
N ARG A 894 5.03 1.51 2.06
CA ARG A 894 6.34 2.04 2.44
C ARG A 894 7.30 0.91 2.73
N VAL A 895 8.49 1.00 2.14
CA VAL A 895 9.64 0.17 2.46
C VAL A 895 10.82 1.06 2.77
N ASP A 896 11.32 1.00 4.00
CA ASP A 896 12.48 1.77 4.43
C ASP A 896 13.73 0.90 4.48
N LEU A 897 14.67 1.18 3.59
CA LEU A 897 15.96 0.52 3.47
C LEU A 897 17.10 1.54 3.63
N GLU A 898 16.85 2.66 4.32
CA GLU A 898 17.87 3.68 4.59
C GLU A 898 19.12 3.10 5.28
N ALA A 899 20.29 3.64 4.94
CA ALA A 899 21.58 3.35 5.57
C ALA A 899 21.91 1.86 5.61
N ASN A 900 21.81 1.19 4.46
CA ASN A 900 22.17 -0.21 4.27
C ASN A 900 23.37 -0.35 3.30
N SER A 901 23.71 -1.59 2.95
CA SER A 901 24.79 -1.93 2.03
C SER A 901 24.28 -2.30 0.63
N ILE A 902 23.17 -1.69 0.19
CA ILE A 902 22.56 -1.94 -1.11
C ILE A 902 23.31 -1.16 -2.19
N SER A 903 23.82 -1.86 -3.19
CA SER A 903 24.49 -1.26 -4.33
C SER A 903 23.50 -0.90 -5.44
N VAL A 904 24.02 -0.41 -6.57
CA VAL A 904 23.25 -0.15 -7.79
C VAL A 904 22.48 -1.41 -8.24
N ARG A 905 23.01 -2.63 -8.00
CA ARG A 905 22.36 -3.88 -8.40
C ARG A 905 21.05 -4.10 -7.65
N GLY A 906 21.05 -4.01 -6.32
CA GLY A 906 19.84 -4.17 -5.52
C GLY A 906 18.85 -3.03 -5.75
N ALA A 907 19.34 -1.79 -5.90
CA ALA A 907 18.48 -0.64 -6.23
C ALA A 907 17.76 -0.81 -7.59
N LYS A 908 18.45 -1.34 -8.61
CA LYS A 908 17.83 -1.67 -9.92
C LYS A 908 16.81 -2.79 -9.81
N ALA A 909 17.05 -3.80 -8.99
CA ALA A 909 16.10 -4.89 -8.75
C ALA A 909 14.80 -4.37 -8.10
N LEU A 910 14.94 -3.54 -7.05
CA LEU A 910 13.82 -2.87 -6.40
C LEU A 910 13.07 -1.97 -7.39
N ALA A 911 13.77 -1.12 -8.16
CA ALA A 911 13.14 -0.27 -9.17
C ALA A 911 12.35 -1.07 -10.22
N ALA A 912 12.86 -2.22 -10.65
CA ALA A 912 12.19 -3.08 -11.61
C ALA A 912 10.90 -3.72 -11.03
N SER A 913 10.90 -4.10 -9.75
CA SER A 913 9.73 -4.75 -9.13
C SER A 913 8.62 -3.77 -8.78
N VAL A 914 8.91 -2.48 -8.54
CA VAL A 914 7.85 -1.50 -8.21
C VAL A 914 6.85 -1.33 -9.36
N HIS A 915 7.25 -1.61 -10.61
CA HIS A 915 6.35 -1.60 -11.77
C HIS A 915 5.29 -2.72 -11.70
N CYS A 916 5.59 -3.81 -11.01
CA CYS A 916 4.68 -4.94 -10.79
C CYS A 916 3.82 -4.77 -9.52
N SER A 917 4.12 -3.76 -8.69
CA SER A 917 3.48 -3.52 -7.40
C SER A 917 2.97 -2.08 -7.32
N ALA A 918 1.72 -1.87 -7.74
CA ALA A 918 1.09 -0.54 -7.72
C ALA A 918 0.83 -0.01 -6.30
N SER A 919 0.86 -0.86 -5.28
CA SER A 919 0.62 -0.46 -3.89
C SER A 919 1.79 0.31 -3.28
N VAL A 920 3.03 0.00 -3.68
CA VAL A 920 4.24 0.61 -3.10
C VAL A 920 4.30 2.05 -3.57
N GLN A 921 4.28 2.97 -2.60
CA GLN A 921 4.30 4.41 -2.79
C GLN A 921 5.71 4.97 -2.62
N VAL A 922 6.49 4.41 -1.68
CA VAL A 922 7.84 4.89 -1.40
C VAL A 922 8.78 3.76 -0.96
N ILE A 923 9.98 3.74 -1.56
CA ILE A 923 11.13 2.94 -1.11
C ILE A 923 12.24 3.91 -0.74
N ARG A 924 12.63 3.96 0.54
CA ARG A 924 13.75 4.80 0.99
C ARG A 924 15.06 4.05 0.86
N LEU A 925 15.98 4.63 0.09
CA LEU A 925 17.33 4.11 -0.17
C LEU A 925 18.43 5.10 0.21
N TRP A 926 18.09 6.17 0.95
CA TRP A 926 19.07 7.15 1.44
C TRP A 926 20.23 6.46 2.18
N LYS A 927 21.44 7.03 2.10
CA LYS A 927 22.66 6.50 2.75
C LYS A 927 23.07 5.06 2.36
N ASN A 928 22.64 4.54 1.21
CA ASN A 928 23.20 3.31 0.63
C ASN A 928 24.40 3.62 -0.29
N PRO A 929 25.32 2.66 -0.55
CA PRO A 929 26.49 2.83 -1.41
C PRO A 929 26.14 2.88 -2.91
N ILE A 930 25.32 3.86 -3.30
CA ILE A 930 24.85 4.10 -4.67
C ILE A 930 25.51 5.40 -5.18
N PRO A 931 26.28 5.37 -6.28
CA PRO A 931 26.90 6.56 -6.85
C PRO A 931 25.86 7.64 -7.20
N ARG A 932 26.20 8.92 -7.02
CA ARG A 932 25.29 10.06 -7.25
C ARG A 932 24.72 10.11 -8.68
N GLU A 933 25.49 9.69 -9.67
CA GLU A 933 25.05 9.63 -11.06
C GLU A 933 23.91 8.61 -11.26
N GLU A 934 24.03 7.42 -10.66
CA GLU A 934 22.99 6.40 -10.73
C GLU A 934 21.79 6.74 -9.84
N PHE A 935 22.00 7.46 -8.74
CA PHE A 935 20.92 8.04 -7.93
C PHE A 935 20.01 8.93 -8.78
N GLN A 936 20.56 9.90 -9.51
CA GLN A 936 19.78 10.82 -10.35
C GLN A 936 19.01 10.05 -11.44
N ARG A 937 19.69 9.13 -12.14
CA ARG A 937 19.07 8.30 -13.18
C ARG A 937 17.93 7.43 -12.65
N LEU A 938 18.11 6.81 -11.49
CA LEU A 938 17.09 5.95 -10.89
C LEU A 938 15.91 6.76 -10.35
N SER A 939 16.16 7.93 -9.75
CA SER A 939 15.12 8.82 -9.23
C SER A 939 14.29 9.47 -10.35
N GLU A 940 14.92 9.80 -11.49
CA GLU A 940 14.23 10.25 -12.71
C GLU A 940 13.35 9.15 -13.30
N LYS A 941 13.84 7.89 -13.30
CA LYS A 941 13.14 6.75 -13.87
C LYS A 941 11.99 6.24 -13.00
N GLU A 942 12.14 6.29 -11.67
CA GLU A 942 11.14 5.80 -10.72
C GLU A 942 11.08 6.73 -9.50
N LYS A 943 10.11 7.66 -9.52
CA LYS A 943 9.94 8.69 -8.49
C LYS A 943 9.61 8.13 -7.10
N ARG A 944 9.17 6.87 -7.02
CA ARG A 944 8.88 6.18 -5.75
C ARG A 944 10.15 5.76 -5.01
N LEU A 945 11.31 5.72 -5.66
CA LEU A 945 12.59 5.55 -4.96
C LEU A 945 13.03 6.89 -4.39
N SER A 946 12.93 7.03 -3.08
CA SER A 946 13.40 8.20 -2.34
C SER A 946 14.82 7.98 -1.86
N PHE A 947 15.71 8.90 -2.19
CA PHE A 947 17.05 8.97 -1.62
C PHE A 947 17.25 10.33 -0.93
N SER A 948 16.21 10.83 -0.26
CA SER A 948 16.28 12.03 0.56
C SER A 948 15.95 11.72 2.01
N SER A 949 16.48 12.55 2.91
CA SER A 949 16.21 12.46 4.35
C SER A 949 14.84 12.99 4.77
N MET A 950 14.06 13.59 3.87
CA MET A 950 12.69 14.04 4.14
C MET A 950 11.75 12.84 4.22
#